data_AF-A0A315Y1K8-F1
#
_entry.id   AF-A0A315Y1K8-F1
#
_cell.length_a   1.000
_cell.length_b   1.000
_cell.length_c   1.000
_cell.angle_alpha   90.00
_cell.angle_beta   90.00
_cell.angle_gamma   90.00
#
_symmetry.space_group_name_H-M   'P 1'
#
loop_
_entity.id
_entity.type
_entity.pdbx_description
1 polymer ?
#
loop_
_entity_poly.entity_id
_entity_poly.type
_entity_poly.pdbx_seq_one_letter_code
_entity_poly.pdbx_strand_id
1 'polypeptide(L)'
;MAHSDNIIRRAAALLVSLIMIFSCCFFADSGLRAKAAVLNNPNGVFLSEAFNIAGGNRYHEPRSQWINFLDRYTKSDYYLGTSFDYWLYSASPRGDVWQVDEGYGSYLVDGGGSYTDGGLNSTGFIWHAAAKSLSEGSGLDISVTGKWVPMLNGFNNAGFSRQCWTGGNNRWYDFIKTYNVKYYEFSTKSEMLSSGVLTKGDIIWTVDGAVGTLMNGLSIPADNHHVGIYMGDGSTDSWWQTGPTTGDGDYSAQYNSINPIYGCAARNTYIVLPWDGVSGWQPAVTTTTTSAPQQPVTTTSTSTVYRERSTRTATLGLKNPSGGYFNDAIKAASGGQTSISLSQWQSFITEYASNDYYIGTPYSTWLYATSPRGDKWQYAEGCRDTIVSTGGSDTDGGLNCMAFVWHALAKGISVKTGCTINYAGTLVPFNSTFNTLFTRRSWNGGNGWLSYLSTYNIRYYEFSTKAEMLGSGALRKGDIIWCVDGYYGTGLNGLRQLSDNHHIGIYTGNGYTDWWWQSGPTLGDAVFTDQKNSVNPIYGCSDRNTYVVIPFGDEIVRDIVITTPKTTTTTTTTTTTTTTTTTTTTTTTTTTTTTTTTTTTTTTTTTTTTTTTTTTTTTSTTTTTTSTTSTTTTTEAAQSAETTTCPVVLNSSAPQVILRKGIAPKDIVSSAEIDGEELEPTDLSFGSSGEPELEFRRVDDTFICTVSLYLGDELLASPSVATILKGDVNMDGQVNALDASVVLSCYAQLSVGNSFSFTDSDDEGDIMERLAYLAADIDTESATMCSEPDSKIDSADASQILAYYSLLSVDKKPQWD
;
A
#
# COMPACT_ATOMS: atom_id res chain seq x y z
N MET A 1 22.29 54.67 23.91
CA MET A 1 22.47 54.12 22.54
C MET A 1 22.51 52.59 22.55
N ALA A 2 23.26 51.91 23.43
CA ALA A 2 23.29 50.43 23.49
C ALA A 2 21.96 49.72 23.85
N HIS A 3 20.98 50.45 24.43
CA HIS A 3 19.70 49.86 24.82
C HIS A 3 18.67 49.86 23.68
N SER A 4 18.76 50.78 22.71
CA SER A 4 17.86 50.79 21.54
C SER A 4 18.28 49.75 20.49
N ASP A 5 19.59 49.49 20.34
CA ASP A 5 20.08 48.48 19.40
C ASP A 5 19.67 47.05 19.79
N ASN A 6 19.59 46.76 21.09
CA ASN A 6 19.11 45.46 21.57
C ASN A 6 17.60 45.26 21.36
N ILE A 7 16.82 46.35 21.41
CA ILE A 7 15.38 46.31 21.14
C ILE A 7 15.11 46.14 19.64
N ILE A 8 15.90 46.83 18.79
CA ILE A 8 15.81 46.70 17.33
C ILE A 8 16.26 45.32 16.86
N ARG A 9 17.31 44.73 17.47
CA ARG A 9 17.74 43.34 17.18
C ARG A 9 16.72 42.31 17.62
N ARG A 10 16.05 42.49 18.76
CA ARG A 10 14.96 41.61 19.21
C ARG A 10 13.69 41.75 18.37
N ALA A 11 13.37 42.97 17.92
CA ALA A 11 12.27 43.22 17.00
C ALA A 11 12.55 42.65 15.60
N ALA A 12 13.80 42.72 15.12
CA ALA A 12 14.21 42.10 13.86
C ALA A 12 14.21 40.57 13.95
N ALA A 13 14.66 39.99 15.08
CA ALA A 13 14.58 38.55 15.32
C ALA A 13 13.13 38.06 15.42
N LEU A 14 12.24 38.80 16.09
CA LEU A 14 10.80 38.50 16.15
C LEU A 14 10.12 38.67 14.79
N LEU A 15 10.53 39.64 13.97
CA LEU A 15 10.03 39.82 12.61
C LEU A 15 10.50 38.69 11.68
N VAL A 16 11.76 38.24 11.81
CA VAL A 16 12.30 37.09 11.07
C VAL A 16 11.66 35.79 11.53
N SER A 17 11.42 35.60 12.84
CA SER A 17 10.66 34.45 13.35
C SER A 17 9.20 34.51 12.92
N LEU A 18 8.56 35.69 12.85
CA LEU A 18 7.18 35.83 12.37
C LEU A 18 7.09 35.58 10.85
N ILE A 19 8.09 36.00 10.07
CA ILE A 19 8.21 35.71 8.64
C ILE A 19 8.50 34.22 8.42
N MET A 20 9.34 33.59 9.24
CA MET A 20 9.59 32.15 9.20
C MET A 20 8.36 31.35 9.64
N ILE A 21 7.59 31.80 10.62
CA ILE A 21 6.32 31.17 11.04
C ILE A 21 5.25 31.37 9.95
N PHE A 22 5.15 32.54 9.33
CA PHE A 22 4.23 32.76 8.19
C PHE A 22 4.67 31.97 6.95
N SER A 23 5.97 31.86 6.67
CA SER A 23 6.50 30.99 5.62
C SER A 23 6.28 29.52 5.94
N CYS A 24 6.47 29.08 7.20
CA CYS A 24 6.12 27.72 7.63
C CYS A 24 4.61 27.47 7.57
N CYS A 25 3.74 28.47 7.79
CA CYS A 25 2.30 28.31 7.61
C CYS A 25 1.87 28.33 6.13
N PHE A 26 2.64 28.94 5.23
CA PHE A 26 2.43 28.85 3.78
C PHE A 26 3.09 27.61 3.13
N PHE A 27 4.10 27.01 3.77
CA PHE A 27 4.69 25.72 3.36
C PHE A 27 4.09 24.50 4.07
N ALA A 28 3.41 24.67 5.21
CA ALA A 28 2.66 23.60 5.89
C ALA A 28 1.38 23.20 5.15
N ASP A 29 0.95 23.96 4.14
CA ASP A 29 -0.25 23.66 3.35
C ASP A 29 0.04 23.32 1.88
N SER A 30 1.28 22.96 1.55
CA SER A 30 1.62 22.33 0.27
C SER A 30 2.78 21.34 0.34
N GLY A 31 3.05 20.79 1.54
CA GLY A 31 3.88 19.60 1.68
C GLY A 31 3.18 18.43 0.98
N LEU A 32 3.71 18.03 -0.18
CA LEU A 32 3.42 16.75 -0.82
C LEU A 32 3.69 15.63 0.19
N ARG A 33 2.69 15.31 1.04
CA ARG A 33 2.52 13.94 1.50
C ARG A 33 2.51 13.10 0.22
N ALA A 34 3.43 12.13 0.11
CA ALA A 34 3.28 11.07 -0.88
C ALA A 34 1.84 10.56 -0.75
N LYS A 35 1.06 10.78 -1.81
CA LYS A 35 -0.35 10.39 -1.83
C LYS A 35 -0.34 8.88 -1.67
N ALA A 36 -0.94 8.38 -0.59
CA ALA A 36 -0.99 6.94 -0.36
C ALA A 36 -1.49 6.25 -1.63
N ALA A 37 -0.71 5.30 -2.15
CA ALA A 37 -1.01 4.63 -3.40
C ALA A 37 -2.40 4.00 -3.32
N VAL A 38 -3.30 4.42 -4.20
CA VAL A 38 -4.70 4.00 -4.16
C VAL A 38 -4.82 2.66 -4.87
N LEU A 39 -5.14 1.62 -4.12
CA LEU A 39 -5.51 0.34 -4.70
C LEU A 39 -6.90 0.46 -5.35
N ASN A 40 -6.92 0.46 -6.67
CA ASN A 40 -8.13 0.37 -7.47
C ASN A 40 -8.64 -1.05 -7.53
N ASN A 41 -9.95 -1.19 -7.68
CA ASN A 41 -10.66 -2.46 -7.50
C ASN A 41 -10.25 -3.18 -6.19
N PRO A 42 -10.27 -2.51 -5.01
CA PRO A 42 -9.85 -3.12 -3.74
C PRO A 42 -10.70 -4.35 -3.36
N ASN A 43 -11.84 -4.48 -4.02
CA ASN A 43 -12.87 -5.50 -3.86
C ASN A 43 -12.82 -6.58 -4.95
N GLY A 44 -11.82 -6.45 -5.81
CA GLY A 44 -11.45 -7.34 -6.89
C GLY A 44 -10.63 -8.52 -6.45
N VAL A 45 -10.05 -9.19 -7.43
CA VAL A 45 -9.10 -10.28 -7.24
C VAL A 45 -7.71 -9.85 -7.66
N PHE A 46 -6.69 -10.48 -7.11
CA PHE A 46 -5.32 -10.31 -7.60
C PHE A 46 -5.13 -10.99 -8.96
N LEU A 47 -4.02 -10.69 -9.65
CA LEU A 47 -3.84 -11.19 -11.02
C LEU A 47 -3.79 -12.73 -11.08
N SER A 48 -3.11 -13.38 -10.13
CA SER A 48 -3.03 -14.85 -10.04
C SER A 48 -4.41 -15.51 -9.85
N GLU A 49 -5.28 -14.88 -9.06
CA GLU A 49 -6.65 -15.33 -8.84
C GLU A 49 -7.50 -15.14 -10.09
N ALA A 50 -7.31 -14.04 -10.83
CA ALA A 50 -7.99 -13.80 -12.10
C ALA A 50 -7.64 -14.88 -13.14
N PHE A 51 -6.36 -15.26 -13.25
CA PHE A 51 -5.95 -16.37 -14.11
C PHE A 51 -6.58 -17.70 -13.68
N ASN A 52 -6.65 -17.97 -12.38
CA ASN A 52 -7.31 -19.17 -11.88
C ASN A 52 -8.80 -19.21 -12.27
N ILE A 53 -9.52 -18.09 -12.10
CA ILE A 53 -10.93 -17.98 -12.47
C ILE A 53 -11.11 -18.16 -13.98
N ALA A 54 -10.25 -17.50 -14.78
CA ALA A 54 -10.22 -17.67 -16.24
C ALA A 54 -9.96 -19.13 -16.66
N GLY A 55 -9.14 -19.85 -15.91
CA GLY A 55 -8.89 -21.27 -16.09
C GLY A 55 -9.98 -22.21 -15.59
N GLY A 56 -11.10 -21.68 -15.10
CA GLY A 56 -12.19 -22.50 -14.54
C GLY A 56 -11.86 -23.08 -13.17
N ASN A 57 -11.08 -22.34 -12.37
CA ASN A 57 -10.63 -22.71 -11.03
C ASN A 57 -9.77 -23.99 -10.97
N ARG A 58 -9.00 -24.25 -12.03
CA ARG A 58 -8.19 -25.48 -12.15
C ARG A 58 -6.85 -25.41 -11.41
N TYR A 59 -6.27 -24.22 -11.32
CA TYR A 59 -4.99 -24.01 -10.66
C TYR A 59 -4.82 -22.54 -10.29
N HIS A 60 -4.64 -22.29 -8.99
CA HIS A 60 -4.24 -20.98 -8.47
C HIS A 60 -2.74 -21.01 -8.23
N GLU A 61 -2.00 -20.27 -9.04
CA GLU A 61 -0.55 -20.20 -8.90
C GLU A 61 -0.14 -19.41 -7.66
N PRO A 62 0.55 -20.01 -6.68
CA PRO A 62 1.08 -19.28 -5.56
C PRO A 62 2.25 -18.39 -6.00
N ARG A 63 2.44 -17.25 -5.34
CA ARG A 63 3.55 -16.35 -5.63
C ARG A 63 4.92 -17.01 -5.61
N SER A 64 5.16 -17.93 -4.68
CA SER A 64 6.42 -18.67 -4.61
C SER A 64 6.72 -19.44 -5.90
N GLN A 65 5.69 -20.02 -6.54
CA GLN A 65 5.84 -20.70 -7.82
C GLN A 65 6.19 -19.71 -8.93
N TRP A 66 5.50 -18.56 -8.97
CA TRP A 66 5.79 -17.50 -9.93
C TRP A 66 7.21 -16.96 -9.78
N ILE A 67 7.64 -16.63 -8.56
CA ILE A 67 9.01 -16.18 -8.28
C ILE A 67 10.06 -17.23 -8.69
N ASN A 68 9.82 -18.51 -8.37
CA ASN A 68 10.72 -19.59 -8.77
C ASN A 68 10.84 -19.71 -10.29
N PHE A 69 9.73 -19.51 -11.01
CA PHE A 69 9.73 -19.43 -12.47
C PHE A 69 10.59 -18.25 -12.95
N LEU A 70 10.37 -17.04 -12.41
CA LEU A 70 11.15 -15.86 -12.75
C LEU A 70 12.65 -16.09 -12.50
N ASP A 71 13.03 -16.57 -11.31
CA ASP A 71 14.43 -16.79 -10.94
C ASP A 71 15.13 -17.84 -11.79
N ARG A 72 14.38 -18.84 -12.27
CA ARG A 72 14.91 -19.86 -13.18
C ARG A 72 15.13 -19.29 -14.57
N TYR A 73 14.12 -18.64 -15.13
CA TYR A 73 14.10 -18.25 -16.54
C TYR A 73 14.84 -16.95 -16.83
N THR A 74 15.15 -16.16 -15.80
CA THR A 74 16.05 -15.00 -15.89
C THR A 74 17.52 -15.37 -15.78
N LYS A 75 17.82 -16.65 -15.51
CA LYS A 75 19.18 -17.22 -15.52
C LYS A 75 19.43 -18.12 -16.73
N SER A 76 18.49 -18.20 -17.67
CA SER A 76 18.59 -18.98 -18.90
C SER A 76 18.39 -18.12 -20.14
N ASP A 77 18.81 -18.66 -21.28
CA ASP A 77 18.64 -18.07 -22.62
C ASP A 77 17.26 -18.37 -23.22
N TYR A 78 16.36 -19.04 -22.47
CA TYR A 78 15.03 -19.40 -22.96
C TYR A 78 14.23 -18.18 -23.41
N TYR A 79 14.34 -17.07 -22.68
CA TYR A 79 13.72 -15.79 -23.06
C TYR A 79 14.79 -14.71 -23.32
N LEU A 80 15.81 -14.62 -22.47
CA LEU A 80 16.78 -13.53 -22.50
C LEU A 80 17.46 -13.41 -23.87
N GLY A 81 17.45 -12.18 -24.39
CA GLY A 81 18.01 -11.81 -25.69
C GLY A 81 17.15 -12.21 -26.89
N THR A 82 15.95 -12.78 -26.71
CA THR A 82 15.00 -12.92 -27.82
C THR A 82 14.72 -11.55 -28.43
N SER A 83 14.83 -11.42 -29.76
CA SER A 83 14.64 -10.15 -30.45
C SER A 83 13.23 -9.57 -30.22
N PHE A 84 13.17 -8.24 -30.14
CA PHE A 84 11.89 -7.55 -30.22
C PHE A 84 11.34 -7.67 -31.64
N ASP A 85 10.05 -7.95 -31.74
CA ASP A 85 9.36 -8.22 -32.99
C ASP A 85 8.09 -7.36 -33.11
N TYR A 86 7.99 -6.56 -34.17
CA TYR A 86 6.90 -5.63 -34.42
C TYR A 86 5.59 -6.31 -34.86
N TRP A 87 5.59 -7.61 -35.12
CA TRP A 87 4.36 -8.32 -35.43
C TRP A 87 3.46 -8.38 -34.21
N LEU A 88 2.20 -7.98 -34.39
CA LEU A 88 1.21 -7.87 -33.31
C LEU A 88 1.04 -9.17 -32.49
N TYR A 89 1.25 -10.33 -33.11
CA TYR A 89 1.02 -11.63 -32.49
C TYR A 89 2.31 -12.39 -32.15
N SER A 90 3.48 -11.77 -32.20
CA SER A 90 4.76 -12.41 -31.85
C SER A 90 4.81 -12.82 -30.38
N ALA A 91 4.96 -14.12 -30.14
CA ALA A 91 4.90 -14.76 -28.82
C ALA A 91 5.77 -16.03 -28.76
N SER A 92 6.87 -16.05 -29.52
CA SER A 92 7.80 -17.18 -29.60
C SER A 92 9.15 -16.81 -28.99
N PRO A 93 9.42 -17.14 -27.72
CA PRO A 93 10.74 -16.97 -27.13
C PRO A 93 11.76 -17.95 -27.73
N ARG A 94 13.06 -17.69 -27.56
CA ARG A 94 14.17 -18.57 -27.97
C ARG A 94 13.98 -20.05 -27.59
N GLY A 95 13.50 -20.30 -26.39
CA GLY A 95 13.27 -21.65 -25.89
C GLY A 95 11.94 -22.29 -26.31
N ASP A 96 11.10 -21.57 -27.05
CA ASP A 96 9.81 -22.06 -27.56
C ASP A 96 9.41 -21.33 -28.86
N VAL A 97 10.10 -21.65 -29.94
CA VAL A 97 9.89 -21.07 -31.28
C VAL A 97 8.63 -21.60 -31.99
N TRP A 98 7.56 -21.88 -31.24
CA TRP A 98 6.35 -22.57 -31.71
C TRP A 98 5.68 -21.94 -32.95
N GLN A 99 5.71 -20.62 -33.12
CA GLN A 99 5.14 -19.96 -34.30
C GLN A 99 5.98 -20.24 -35.55
N VAL A 100 7.29 -20.45 -35.41
CA VAL A 100 8.15 -20.91 -36.51
C VAL A 100 7.75 -22.33 -36.91
N ASP A 101 7.58 -23.22 -35.93
CA ASP A 101 7.20 -24.62 -36.14
C ASP A 101 5.83 -24.78 -36.80
N GLU A 102 4.91 -23.83 -36.57
CA GLU A 102 3.59 -23.76 -37.21
C GLU A 102 3.58 -23.10 -38.60
N GLY A 103 4.74 -22.67 -39.10
CA GLY A 103 4.89 -22.10 -40.44
C GLY A 103 4.72 -20.58 -40.51
N TYR A 104 4.71 -19.88 -39.37
CA TYR A 104 4.62 -18.42 -39.29
C TYR A 104 5.98 -17.72 -39.18
N GLY A 105 7.09 -18.46 -39.31
CA GLY A 105 8.43 -17.89 -39.14
C GLY A 105 8.76 -16.71 -40.08
N SER A 106 8.16 -16.62 -41.26
CA SER A 106 8.33 -15.45 -42.14
C SER A 106 7.73 -14.17 -41.54
N TYR A 107 6.60 -14.27 -40.83
CA TYR A 107 5.98 -13.12 -40.17
C TYR A 107 6.84 -12.60 -39.02
N LEU A 108 7.52 -13.50 -38.30
CA LEU A 108 8.49 -13.11 -37.27
C LEU A 108 9.72 -12.43 -37.89
N VAL A 109 10.30 -13.01 -38.94
CA VAL A 109 11.46 -12.38 -39.60
C VAL A 109 11.13 -11.00 -40.15
N ASP A 110 9.96 -10.83 -40.77
CA ASP A 110 9.48 -9.53 -41.24
C ASP A 110 9.28 -8.52 -40.09
N GLY A 111 8.96 -9.01 -38.90
CA GLY A 111 8.78 -8.23 -37.68
C GLY A 111 10.07 -7.90 -36.92
N GLY A 112 11.21 -8.52 -37.25
CA GLY A 112 12.50 -8.32 -36.57
C GLY A 112 12.96 -9.49 -35.70
N GLY A 113 12.14 -10.54 -35.59
CA GLY A 113 12.53 -11.84 -35.05
C GLY A 113 13.43 -12.65 -35.99
N SER A 114 13.63 -13.92 -35.64
CA SER A 114 14.37 -14.87 -36.47
C SER A 114 13.77 -16.27 -36.44
N TYR A 115 14.16 -17.11 -37.39
CA TYR A 115 13.76 -18.52 -37.41
C TYR A 115 14.38 -19.33 -36.27
N THR A 116 15.56 -18.95 -35.77
CA THR A 116 16.30 -19.73 -34.76
C THR A 116 15.97 -19.29 -33.34
N ASP A 117 15.80 -17.98 -33.15
CA ASP A 117 15.64 -17.38 -31.83
C ASP A 117 14.19 -16.95 -31.56
N GLY A 118 13.31 -17.10 -32.54
CA GLY A 118 11.93 -16.61 -32.47
C GLY A 118 11.85 -15.09 -32.47
N GLY A 119 10.78 -14.58 -31.89
CA GLY A 119 10.49 -13.15 -31.79
C GLY A 119 9.37 -12.92 -30.77
N LEU A 120 9.52 -11.85 -30.00
CA LEU A 120 8.56 -11.45 -28.97
C LEU A 120 8.24 -9.97 -29.11
N ASN A 121 6.97 -9.63 -28.94
CA ASN A 121 6.57 -8.30 -28.48
C ASN A 121 6.28 -8.35 -26.99
N SER A 122 6.02 -7.20 -26.37
CA SER A 122 5.82 -7.12 -24.92
C SER A 122 4.61 -7.91 -24.43
N THR A 123 3.47 -7.82 -25.12
CA THR A 123 2.28 -8.59 -24.72
C THR A 123 2.40 -10.09 -24.95
N GLY A 124 3.09 -10.50 -26.01
CA GLY A 124 3.38 -11.91 -26.29
C GLY A 124 4.35 -12.51 -25.29
N PHE A 125 5.34 -11.72 -24.85
CA PHE A 125 6.22 -12.12 -23.75
C PHE A 125 5.45 -12.38 -22.46
N ILE A 126 4.62 -11.44 -21.99
CA ILE A 126 3.86 -11.63 -20.75
C ILE A 126 2.88 -12.79 -20.88
N TRP A 127 2.18 -12.92 -22.02
CA TRP A 127 1.29 -14.04 -22.28
C TRP A 127 2.04 -15.38 -22.17
N HIS A 128 3.18 -15.50 -22.84
CA HIS A 128 3.96 -16.73 -22.84
C HIS A 128 4.54 -17.05 -21.47
N ALA A 129 5.14 -16.07 -20.78
CA ALA A 129 5.74 -16.25 -19.46
C ALA A 129 4.71 -16.71 -18.42
N ALA A 130 3.56 -16.03 -18.33
CA ALA A 130 2.50 -16.40 -17.40
C ALA A 130 1.87 -17.77 -17.76
N ALA A 131 1.59 -18.03 -19.04
CA ALA A 131 1.04 -19.32 -19.48
C ALA A 131 2.00 -20.48 -19.21
N LYS A 132 3.30 -20.26 -19.41
CA LYS A 132 4.35 -21.25 -19.13
C LYS A 132 4.48 -21.53 -17.65
N SER A 133 4.47 -20.50 -16.79
CA SER A 133 4.53 -20.71 -15.34
C SER A 133 3.32 -21.50 -14.84
N LEU A 134 2.12 -21.13 -15.27
CA LEU A 134 0.88 -21.87 -14.99
C LEU A 134 0.95 -23.32 -15.49
N SER A 135 1.56 -23.56 -16.65
CA SER A 135 1.76 -24.89 -17.22
C SER A 135 2.68 -25.74 -16.34
N GLU A 136 3.82 -25.20 -15.92
CA GLU A 136 4.76 -25.89 -15.03
C GLU A 136 4.18 -26.15 -13.64
N GLY A 137 3.44 -25.18 -13.08
CA GLY A 137 2.85 -25.29 -11.76
C GLY A 137 1.65 -26.25 -11.71
N SER A 138 0.83 -26.29 -12.76
CA SER A 138 -0.37 -27.14 -12.83
C SER A 138 -0.13 -28.51 -13.46
N GLY A 139 0.96 -28.68 -14.22
CA GLY A 139 1.22 -29.86 -15.06
C GLY A 139 0.35 -29.92 -16.32
N LEU A 140 -0.45 -28.88 -16.62
CA LEU A 140 -1.23 -28.79 -17.85
C LEU A 140 -0.38 -28.26 -19.00
N ASP A 141 -0.71 -28.63 -20.23
CA ASP A 141 -0.03 -28.13 -21.42
C ASP A 141 -0.24 -26.61 -21.61
N ILE A 142 0.76 -25.91 -22.16
CA ILE A 142 0.69 -24.46 -22.37
C ILE A 142 -0.42 -24.04 -23.34
N SER A 143 -0.85 -24.91 -24.26
CA SER A 143 -2.04 -24.67 -25.10
C SER A 143 -3.35 -24.61 -24.30
N VAL A 144 -3.37 -25.15 -23.08
CA VAL A 144 -4.49 -25.06 -22.14
C VAL A 144 -4.37 -23.82 -21.27
N THR A 145 -3.22 -23.61 -20.62
CA THR A 145 -3.00 -22.49 -19.70
C THR A 145 -2.89 -21.15 -20.42
N GLY A 146 -2.47 -21.13 -21.69
CA GLY A 146 -2.51 -19.96 -22.56
C GLY A 146 -3.91 -19.33 -22.65
N LYS A 147 -4.97 -20.16 -22.58
CA LYS A 147 -6.37 -19.71 -22.61
C LYS A 147 -6.81 -18.97 -21.35
N TRP A 148 -5.96 -18.92 -20.33
CA TRP A 148 -6.27 -18.26 -19.06
C TRP A 148 -5.69 -16.84 -19.02
N VAL A 149 -4.72 -16.55 -19.89
CA VAL A 149 -3.96 -15.30 -19.89
C VAL A 149 -4.38 -14.45 -21.10
N PRO A 150 -4.68 -13.15 -20.92
CA PRO A 150 -5.01 -12.25 -22.02
C PRO A 150 -3.76 -11.95 -22.87
N MET A 151 -4.01 -11.58 -24.12
CA MET A 151 -2.95 -11.14 -25.03
C MET A 151 -3.47 -9.93 -25.80
N LEU A 152 -3.98 -10.13 -27.01
CA LEU A 152 -4.45 -9.08 -27.89
C LEU A 152 -5.67 -9.53 -28.69
N ASN A 153 -6.40 -8.53 -29.18
CA ASN A 153 -7.55 -8.77 -30.05
C ASN A 153 -7.10 -9.47 -31.34
N GLY A 154 -7.89 -10.44 -31.81
CA GLY A 154 -7.60 -11.16 -33.05
C GLY A 154 -6.60 -12.32 -32.94
N PHE A 155 -5.87 -12.47 -31.83
CA PHE A 155 -4.90 -13.57 -31.65
C PHE A 155 -5.54 -14.96 -31.86
N ASN A 156 -6.68 -15.21 -31.22
CA ASN A 156 -7.42 -16.48 -31.37
C ASN A 156 -7.99 -16.72 -32.77
N ASN A 157 -8.05 -15.69 -33.62
CA ASN A 157 -8.53 -15.78 -35.00
C ASN A 157 -7.39 -15.91 -36.02
N ALA A 158 -6.12 -15.85 -35.58
CA ALA A 158 -4.95 -15.89 -36.45
C ALA A 158 -4.58 -17.31 -36.93
N GLY A 159 -5.27 -18.34 -36.44
CA GLY A 159 -5.11 -19.73 -36.89
C GLY A 159 -4.06 -20.56 -36.14
N PHE A 160 -3.50 -20.02 -35.06
CA PHE A 160 -2.52 -20.69 -34.20
C PHE A 160 -3.07 -21.92 -33.47
N SER A 161 -2.19 -22.88 -33.13
CA SER A 161 -2.58 -24.01 -32.27
C SER A 161 -2.80 -23.59 -30.81
N ARG A 162 -2.07 -22.55 -30.36
CA ARG A 162 -2.21 -21.95 -29.03
C ARG A 162 -3.22 -20.80 -29.07
N GLN A 163 -3.95 -20.64 -27.96
CA GLN A 163 -4.98 -19.61 -27.83
C GLN A 163 -4.77 -18.82 -26.54
N CYS A 164 -5.21 -17.57 -26.54
CA CYS A 164 -5.27 -16.69 -25.37
C CYS A 164 -6.68 -16.69 -24.75
N TRP A 165 -6.81 -16.04 -23.60
CA TRP A 165 -8.10 -15.82 -22.95
C TRP A 165 -9.17 -15.22 -23.87
N THR A 166 -10.41 -15.68 -23.66
CA THR A 166 -11.60 -15.27 -24.41
C THR A 166 -12.56 -14.46 -23.53
N GLY A 167 -12.68 -13.16 -23.82
CA GLY A 167 -13.64 -12.25 -23.20
C GLY A 167 -13.43 -10.81 -23.67
N GLY A 168 -14.51 -10.06 -23.91
CA GLY A 168 -14.41 -8.74 -24.55
C GLY A 168 -13.69 -8.81 -25.90
N ASN A 169 -12.67 -7.95 -26.12
CA ASN A 169 -11.77 -8.01 -27.28
C ASN A 169 -10.45 -8.74 -26.96
N ASN A 170 -10.40 -9.62 -25.95
CA ASN A 170 -9.22 -10.38 -25.50
C ASN A 170 -8.01 -9.52 -25.07
N ARG A 171 -8.22 -8.22 -24.80
CA ARG A 171 -7.16 -7.30 -24.34
C ARG A 171 -6.99 -7.36 -22.83
N TRP A 172 -5.81 -6.98 -22.35
CA TRP A 172 -5.52 -6.83 -20.92
C TRP A 172 -6.51 -5.89 -20.20
N TYR A 173 -6.87 -4.75 -20.80
CA TYR A 173 -7.90 -3.85 -20.26
C TYR A 173 -9.26 -4.57 -20.05
N ASP A 174 -9.68 -5.36 -21.04
CA ASP A 174 -10.95 -6.08 -20.97
C ASP A 174 -10.88 -7.17 -19.89
N PHE A 175 -9.74 -7.87 -19.77
CA PHE A 175 -9.49 -8.85 -18.71
C PHE A 175 -9.55 -8.24 -17.30
N ILE A 176 -8.86 -7.12 -17.10
CA ILE A 176 -8.87 -6.36 -15.84
C ILE A 176 -10.30 -6.00 -15.45
N LYS A 177 -11.09 -5.51 -16.42
CA LYS A 177 -12.48 -5.15 -16.20
C LYS A 177 -13.38 -6.37 -15.94
N THR A 178 -13.22 -7.45 -16.70
CA THR A 178 -14.05 -8.66 -16.59
C THR A 178 -13.87 -9.36 -15.25
N TYR A 179 -12.63 -9.51 -14.79
CA TYR A 179 -12.34 -10.16 -13.51
C TYR A 179 -12.24 -9.18 -12.35
N ASN A 180 -12.47 -7.89 -12.59
CA ASN A 180 -12.33 -6.84 -11.59
C ASN A 180 -10.94 -6.91 -10.93
N VAL A 181 -9.88 -7.02 -11.72
CA VAL A 181 -8.51 -7.21 -11.22
C VAL A 181 -8.08 -5.97 -10.45
N LYS A 182 -7.47 -6.18 -9.28
CA LYS A 182 -6.83 -5.15 -8.46
C LYS A 182 -5.71 -4.46 -9.25
N TYR A 183 -5.59 -3.13 -9.13
CA TYR A 183 -4.49 -2.39 -9.75
C TYR A 183 -4.16 -1.08 -9.04
N TYR A 184 -2.94 -0.58 -9.22
CA TYR A 184 -2.55 0.77 -8.81
C TYR A 184 -2.32 1.64 -10.04
N GLU A 185 -2.47 2.96 -9.89
CA GLU A 185 -2.20 3.94 -10.93
C GLU A 185 -1.19 4.95 -10.43
N PHE A 186 -0.19 5.28 -11.26
CA PHE A 186 0.82 6.27 -10.93
C PHE A 186 1.07 7.19 -12.12
N SER A 187 1.13 8.50 -11.83
CA SER A 187 1.36 9.50 -12.88
C SER A 187 2.84 9.59 -13.26
N THR A 188 3.73 9.12 -12.38
CA THR A 188 5.18 9.12 -12.62
C THR A 188 5.82 7.81 -12.14
N LYS A 189 6.99 7.48 -12.70
CA LYS A 189 7.77 6.31 -12.29
C LYS A 189 8.23 6.42 -10.85
N SER A 190 8.69 7.62 -10.47
CA SER A 190 9.15 7.90 -9.11
C SER A 190 8.04 7.65 -8.08
N GLU A 191 6.81 8.12 -8.36
CA GLU A 191 5.63 7.85 -7.50
C GLU A 191 5.35 6.36 -7.35
N MET A 192 5.48 5.59 -8.45
CA MET A 192 5.30 4.14 -8.44
C MET A 192 6.39 3.45 -7.60
N LEU A 193 7.67 3.79 -7.79
CA LEU A 193 8.79 3.16 -7.10
C LEU A 193 8.85 3.54 -5.61
N SER A 194 8.41 4.75 -5.26
CA SER A 194 8.33 5.19 -3.85
C SER A 194 7.02 4.80 -3.16
N SER A 195 6.15 4.02 -3.81
CA SER A 195 4.79 3.76 -3.32
C SER A 195 4.70 2.73 -2.19
N GLY A 196 5.71 1.86 -2.07
CA GLY A 196 5.69 0.72 -1.15
C GLY A 196 4.72 -0.41 -1.54
N VAL A 197 4.11 -0.38 -2.74
CA VAL A 197 3.15 -1.41 -3.17
C VAL A 197 3.73 -2.45 -4.12
N LEU A 198 4.89 -2.17 -4.71
CA LEU A 198 5.52 -3.05 -5.69
C LEU A 198 6.17 -4.24 -5.01
N THR A 199 6.01 -5.40 -5.65
CA THR A 199 6.63 -6.64 -5.23
C THR A 199 7.08 -7.44 -6.46
N LYS A 200 8.26 -8.06 -6.41
CA LYS A 200 8.84 -8.81 -7.55
C LYS A 200 7.82 -9.75 -8.19
N GLY A 201 7.57 -9.64 -9.48
CA GLY A 201 6.58 -10.46 -10.20
C GLY A 201 5.24 -9.75 -10.47
N ASP A 202 5.02 -8.56 -9.93
CA ASP A 202 3.88 -7.73 -10.33
C ASP A 202 3.99 -7.32 -11.80
N ILE A 203 2.86 -7.19 -12.49
CA ILE A 203 2.85 -6.77 -13.91
C ILE A 203 2.72 -5.26 -13.98
N ILE A 204 3.62 -4.61 -14.71
CA ILE A 204 3.60 -3.15 -14.91
C ILE A 204 3.25 -2.85 -16.36
N TRP A 205 2.28 -1.97 -16.57
CA TRP A 205 1.98 -1.35 -17.85
C TRP A 205 2.51 0.09 -17.86
N THR A 206 3.25 0.43 -18.90
CA THR A 206 3.56 1.82 -19.27
C THR A 206 2.55 2.28 -20.33
N VAL A 207 1.69 3.21 -19.95
CA VAL A 207 0.58 3.72 -20.76
C VAL A 207 1.05 4.92 -21.58
N ASP A 208 0.87 4.84 -22.89
CA ASP A 208 1.24 5.87 -23.86
C ASP A 208 0.47 7.18 -23.61
N GLY A 209 1.21 8.19 -23.14
CA GLY A 209 0.71 9.52 -22.87
C GLY A 209 0.15 10.25 -24.09
N ALA A 210 0.41 9.78 -25.32
CA ALA A 210 -0.15 10.38 -26.53
C ALA A 210 -1.64 10.08 -26.71
N VAL A 211 -2.13 8.94 -26.21
CA VAL A 211 -3.55 8.54 -26.33
C VAL A 211 -4.35 8.80 -25.05
N GLY A 212 -3.68 8.91 -23.91
CA GLY A 212 -4.31 9.20 -22.62
C GLY A 212 -3.41 8.83 -21.45
N THR A 213 -3.95 8.89 -20.23
CA THR A 213 -3.18 8.61 -19.01
C THR A 213 -3.89 7.57 -18.16
N LEU A 214 -3.12 6.80 -17.40
CA LEU A 214 -3.59 5.82 -16.43
C LEU A 214 -4.57 4.81 -17.07
N MET A 215 -5.51 4.24 -16.33
CA MET A 215 -6.43 3.20 -16.83
C MET A 215 -7.32 3.71 -17.97
N ASN A 216 -7.61 5.02 -18.01
CA ASN A 216 -8.33 5.64 -19.11
C ASN A 216 -7.50 5.60 -20.41
N GLY A 217 -6.21 5.91 -20.34
CA GLY A 217 -5.29 5.78 -21.48
C GLY A 217 -5.14 4.33 -21.95
N LEU A 218 -4.99 3.39 -21.01
CA LEU A 218 -4.89 1.95 -21.31
C LEU A 218 -6.15 1.39 -22.00
N SER A 219 -7.32 2.01 -21.78
CA SER A 219 -8.57 1.62 -22.44
C SER A 219 -8.57 1.86 -23.95
N ILE A 220 -7.73 2.79 -24.42
CA ILE A 220 -7.63 3.23 -25.81
C ILE A 220 -6.49 2.44 -26.48
N PRO A 221 -6.74 1.70 -27.59
CA PRO A 221 -5.68 1.03 -28.33
C PRO A 221 -4.60 2.02 -28.81
N ALA A 222 -3.34 1.68 -28.63
CA ALA A 222 -2.19 2.46 -29.10
C ALA A 222 -1.00 1.55 -29.39
N ASP A 223 -0.12 2.00 -30.28
CA ASP A 223 1.05 1.23 -30.73
C ASP A 223 2.15 1.18 -29.67
N ASN A 224 2.20 2.17 -28.77
CA ASN A 224 3.31 2.37 -27.82
C ASN A 224 2.96 2.09 -26.36
N HIS A 225 1.77 1.51 -26.07
CA HIS A 225 1.58 0.90 -24.75
C HIS A 225 2.57 -0.25 -24.60
N HIS A 226 3.15 -0.39 -23.41
CA HIS A 226 4.17 -1.42 -23.17
C HIS A 226 4.00 -2.06 -21.79
N VAL A 227 4.48 -3.29 -21.63
CA VAL A 227 4.20 -4.13 -20.45
C VAL A 227 5.39 -5.02 -20.10
N GLY A 228 5.63 -5.18 -18.80
CA GLY A 228 6.74 -5.95 -18.24
C GLY A 228 6.42 -6.53 -16.86
N ILE A 229 7.32 -7.35 -16.33
CA ILE A 229 7.24 -8.00 -15.02
C ILE A 229 8.23 -7.30 -14.09
N TYR A 230 7.77 -6.73 -12.98
CA TYR A 230 8.64 -6.08 -12.01
C TYR A 230 9.66 -7.06 -11.41
N MET A 231 10.93 -6.68 -11.36
CA MET A 231 12.03 -7.53 -10.87
C MET A 231 12.74 -6.98 -9.63
N GLY A 232 12.39 -5.76 -9.22
CA GLY A 232 12.96 -5.10 -8.06
C GLY A 232 12.48 -5.65 -6.71
N ASP A 233 13.06 -5.10 -5.65
CA ASP A 233 12.77 -5.39 -4.24
C ASP A 233 11.53 -4.68 -3.69
N GLY A 234 11.05 -3.67 -4.39
CA GLY A 234 9.87 -2.87 -4.03
C GLY A 234 10.04 -1.38 -4.31
N SER A 235 11.28 -0.95 -4.50
CA SER A 235 11.64 0.42 -4.90
C SER A 235 12.66 0.49 -6.04
N THR A 236 13.39 -0.60 -6.32
CA THR A 236 14.37 -0.65 -7.40
C THR A 236 13.72 -0.52 -8.79
N ASP A 237 14.22 0.40 -9.63
CA ASP A 237 13.83 0.54 -11.04
C ASP A 237 14.36 -0.63 -11.88
N SER A 238 13.65 -1.77 -11.84
CA SER A 238 14.02 -2.99 -12.54
C SER A 238 12.80 -3.80 -12.92
N TRP A 239 12.73 -4.19 -14.19
CA TRP A 239 11.71 -5.10 -14.70
C TRP A 239 12.25 -5.98 -15.83
N TRP A 240 11.53 -7.06 -16.11
CA TRP A 240 11.77 -8.00 -17.20
C TRP A 240 10.72 -7.78 -18.28
N GLN A 241 11.18 -7.49 -19.50
CA GLN A 241 10.31 -7.07 -20.61
C GLN A 241 10.88 -7.50 -21.96
N THR A 242 10.13 -7.27 -23.05
CA THR A 242 10.67 -7.31 -24.43
C THR A 242 10.32 -6.05 -25.20
N GLY A 243 11.33 -5.27 -25.57
CA GLY A 243 11.15 -3.84 -25.89
C GLY A 243 12.41 -3.02 -25.57
N PRO A 244 12.29 -1.69 -25.38
CA PRO A 244 13.43 -0.78 -25.30
C PRO A 244 14.32 -1.04 -24.08
N THR A 245 15.65 -0.97 -24.28
CA THR A 245 16.64 -1.28 -23.22
C THR A 245 17.47 -0.08 -22.76
N THR A 246 17.39 1.05 -23.47
CA THR A 246 18.27 2.22 -23.26
C THR A 246 17.54 3.47 -22.78
N GLY A 247 16.21 3.57 -22.96
CA GLY A 247 15.43 4.71 -22.49
C GLY A 247 13.97 4.70 -22.95
N ASP A 248 13.14 5.56 -22.34
CA ASP A 248 11.74 5.75 -22.74
C ASP A 248 11.64 6.26 -24.18
N GLY A 249 10.93 5.55 -25.05
CA GLY A 249 10.80 5.87 -26.47
C GLY A 249 12.10 5.74 -27.28
N ASP A 250 13.13 5.12 -26.73
CA ASP A 250 14.39 4.84 -27.44
C ASP A 250 14.40 3.43 -28.01
N TYR A 251 14.28 3.34 -29.34
CA TYR A 251 14.26 2.07 -30.08
C TYR A 251 15.65 1.64 -30.59
N SER A 252 16.74 2.27 -30.13
CA SER A 252 18.10 1.94 -30.58
C SER A 252 18.54 0.52 -30.21
N ALA A 253 18.01 -0.03 -29.12
CA ALA A 253 18.20 -1.41 -28.71
C ALA A 253 16.90 -1.99 -28.14
N GLN A 254 16.41 -3.08 -28.74
CA GLN A 254 15.18 -3.74 -28.32
C GLN A 254 15.29 -5.26 -28.36
N TYR A 255 15.10 -5.89 -27.21
CA TYR A 255 15.11 -7.34 -27.05
C TYR A 255 14.56 -7.70 -25.66
N ASN A 256 14.39 -9.00 -25.40
CA ASN A 256 14.00 -9.48 -24.08
C ASN A 256 15.16 -9.30 -23.07
N SER A 257 14.95 -8.49 -22.04
CA SER A 257 15.98 -8.17 -21.06
C SER A 257 15.41 -7.79 -19.70
N ILE A 258 16.28 -7.83 -18.69
CA ILE A 258 16.06 -7.16 -17.41
C ILE A 258 16.83 -5.85 -17.44
N ASN A 259 16.12 -4.75 -17.24
CA ASN A 259 16.66 -3.39 -17.32
C ASN A 259 15.73 -2.44 -16.53
N PRO A 260 16.06 -1.14 -16.43
CA PRO A 260 15.11 -0.17 -15.87
C PRO A 260 13.80 -0.10 -16.66
N ILE A 261 12.74 0.41 -16.01
CA ILE A 261 11.37 0.45 -16.54
C ILE A 261 11.27 1.49 -17.65
N TYR A 262 11.57 1.10 -18.89
CA TYR A 262 11.45 1.97 -20.07
C TYR A 262 10.21 1.63 -20.88
N GLY A 263 9.31 2.59 -21.07
CA GLY A 263 8.16 2.45 -21.94
C GLY A 263 8.49 2.66 -23.42
N CYS A 264 7.69 2.06 -24.30
CA CYS A 264 7.80 2.33 -25.74
C CYS A 264 7.41 3.77 -26.12
N ALA A 265 6.65 4.49 -25.29
CA ALA A 265 6.37 5.91 -25.52
C ALA A 265 7.40 6.80 -24.81
N ALA A 266 7.64 8.01 -25.33
CA ALA A 266 8.50 9.00 -24.67
C ALA A 266 7.86 9.60 -23.39
N ARG A 267 6.55 9.46 -23.23
CA ARG A 267 5.79 9.93 -22.06
C ARG A 267 4.89 8.81 -21.57
N ASN A 268 5.16 8.30 -20.39
CA ASN A 268 4.44 7.16 -19.81
C ASN A 268 3.75 7.54 -18.50
N THR A 269 2.57 6.96 -18.28
CA THR A 269 1.99 6.77 -16.94
C THR A 269 1.94 5.27 -16.63
N TYR A 270 1.71 4.87 -15.38
CA TYR A 270 1.97 3.50 -14.94
C TYR A 270 0.74 2.86 -14.32
N ILE A 271 0.49 1.60 -14.68
CA ILE A 271 -0.51 0.73 -14.05
C ILE A 271 0.20 -0.49 -13.50
N VAL A 272 0.02 -0.78 -12.22
CA VAL A 272 0.58 -1.97 -11.57
C VAL A 272 -0.54 -2.96 -11.30
N LEU A 273 -0.41 -4.18 -11.80
CA LEU A 273 -1.29 -5.31 -11.50
C LEU A 273 -0.58 -6.21 -10.46
N PRO A 274 -0.93 -6.12 -9.18
CA PRO A 274 -0.32 -6.95 -8.14
C PRO A 274 -0.63 -8.43 -8.38
N TRP A 275 0.40 -9.28 -8.27
CA TRP A 275 0.29 -10.71 -8.50
C TRP A 275 -0.57 -11.42 -7.45
N ASP A 276 -0.39 -11.04 -6.18
CA ASP A 276 -1.14 -11.49 -5.00
C ASP A 276 -1.16 -10.41 -3.90
N GLY A 277 -1.72 -10.74 -2.72
CA GLY A 277 -1.88 -9.79 -1.60
C GLY A 277 -0.74 -9.72 -0.59
N VAL A 278 0.43 -10.28 -0.90
CA VAL A 278 1.59 -10.24 0.01
C VAL A 278 2.28 -8.89 -0.13
N SER A 279 2.43 -8.15 0.97
CA SER A 279 3.36 -7.01 1.08
C SER A 279 4.52 -7.44 1.97
N GLY A 280 5.75 -7.32 1.47
CA GLY A 280 6.98 -7.70 2.19
C GLY A 280 7.52 -9.09 1.85
N TRP A 281 8.84 -9.14 1.68
CA TRP A 281 9.68 -10.26 1.26
C TRP A 281 9.52 -11.56 2.09
N GLN A 282 9.67 -12.72 1.44
CA GLN A 282 9.86 -14.03 2.07
C GLN A 282 11.18 -14.63 1.56
N PRO A 283 12.07 -15.17 2.44
CA PRO A 283 13.27 -15.86 2.00
C PRO A 283 12.93 -17.16 1.28
N ALA A 284 13.64 -17.42 0.18
CA ALA A 284 13.53 -18.66 -0.57
C ALA A 284 13.95 -19.87 0.28
N VAL A 285 13.07 -20.87 0.37
CA VAL A 285 13.43 -22.21 0.84
C VAL A 285 14.16 -22.91 -0.32
N THR A 286 15.48 -23.04 -0.20
CA THR A 286 16.31 -23.75 -1.18
C THR A 286 16.09 -25.26 -1.03
N THR A 287 15.29 -25.86 -1.90
CA THR A 287 15.21 -27.32 -2.01
C THR A 287 16.36 -27.82 -2.89
N THR A 288 17.47 -28.21 -2.27
CA THR A 288 18.55 -28.95 -2.95
C THR A 288 18.04 -30.33 -3.36
N THR A 289 18.08 -30.60 -4.67
CA THR A 289 17.83 -31.92 -5.25
C THR A 289 19.08 -32.78 -5.13
N THR A 290 19.06 -33.77 -4.25
CA THR A 290 19.95 -34.93 -4.30
C THR A 290 19.13 -36.21 -4.40
N SER A 291 19.43 -36.99 -5.44
CA SER A 291 18.73 -38.19 -5.86
C SER A 291 19.05 -39.45 -5.05
N ALA A 292 18.01 -40.25 -4.81
CA ALA A 292 17.94 -41.70 -4.48
C ALA A 292 18.03 -42.13 -2.99
N PRO A 293 17.45 -43.30 -2.59
CA PRO A 293 16.19 -43.94 -2.97
C PRO A 293 15.23 -44.17 -1.76
N GLN A 294 13.98 -44.54 -2.07
CA GLN A 294 12.83 -44.74 -1.19
C GLN A 294 13.07 -45.50 0.14
N GLN A 295 12.58 -44.92 1.25
CA GLN A 295 12.17 -45.59 2.50
C GLN A 295 10.95 -44.84 3.09
N PRO A 296 10.08 -45.50 3.88
CA PRO A 296 8.64 -45.26 3.88
C PRO A 296 8.22 -43.95 4.57
N VAL A 297 7.29 -43.24 3.93
CA VAL A 297 6.66 -42.03 4.44
C VAL A 297 5.78 -42.39 5.63
N THR A 298 6.22 -42.03 6.84
CA THR A 298 5.35 -41.92 8.01
C THR A 298 4.62 -40.58 7.88
N THR A 299 3.36 -40.60 7.43
CA THR A 299 2.52 -39.41 7.35
C THR A 299 2.27 -38.86 8.75
N THR A 300 2.97 -37.78 9.10
CA THR A 300 2.57 -36.91 10.22
C THR A 300 1.59 -35.90 9.62
N SER A 301 0.30 -36.13 9.82
CA SER A 301 -0.75 -35.21 9.37
C SER A 301 -0.74 -33.95 10.24
N THR A 302 -0.10 -32.89 9.77
CA THR A 302 -0.39 -31.52 10.22
C THR A 302 -1.79 -31.15 9.74
N SER A 303 -2.72 -30.99 10.69
CA SER A 303 -4.04 -30.44 10.42
C SER A 303 -3.93 -28.91 10.40
N THR A 304 -3.97 -28.31 9.21
CA THR A 304 -4.09 -26.85 9.07
C THR A 304 -5.52 -26.46 9.40
N VAL A 305 -5.72 -25.84 10.57
CA VAL A 305 -7.02 -25.27 10.95
C VAL A 305 -6.97 -23.79 10.65
N TYR A 306 -7.77 -23.35 9.67
CA TYR A 306 -7.96 -21.93 9.39
C TYR A 306 -8.82 -21.31 10.48
N ARG A 307 -8.35 -20.22 11.08
CA ARG A 307 -9.19 -19.40 11.94
C ARG A 307 -9.60 -18.17 11.14
N GLU A 308 -10.90 -18.08 10.86
CA GLU A 308 -11.49 -16.88 10.28
C GLU A 308 -11.57 -15.80 11.37
N ARG A 309 -10.84 -14.70 11.17
CA ARG A 309 -10.83 -13.55 12.06
C ARG A 309 -11.41 -12.34 11.32
N SER A 310 -12.40 -11.71 11.94
CA SER A 310 -12.92 -10.41 11.49
C SER A 310 -11.82 -9.35 11.53
N THR A 311 -11.74 -8.47 10.52
CA THR A 311 -10.89 -7.26 10.63
C THR A 311 -11.45 -6.25 11.64
N ARG A 312 -12.71 -6.38 12.07
CA ARG A 312 -13.28 -5.54 13.12
C ARG A 312 -12.64 -5.93 14.45
N THR A 313 -11.85 -5.01 15.00
CA THR A 313 -11.14 -5.17 16.27
C THR A 313 -12.08 -5.04 17.47
N ALA A 314 -13.25 -4.42 17.30
CA ALA A 314 -14.30 -4.32 18.30
C ALA A 314 -15.07 -5.64 18.45
N THR A 315 -14.78 -6.40 19.52
CA THR A 315 -15.64 -7.54 19.93
C THR A 315 -16.44 -7.22 21.20
N LEU A 316 -16.00 -6.25 21.99
CA LEU A 316 -16.74 -5.72 23.13
C LEU A 316 -17.93 -4.89 22.66
N GLY A 317 -19.13 -5.19 23.18
CA GLY A 317 -20.36 -4.44 22.87
C GLY A 317 -21.18 -4.96 21.69
N LEU A 318 -20.69 -5.94 20.92
CA LEU A 318 -21.46 -6.57 19.84
C LEU A 318 -22.70 -7.29 20.39
N LYS A 319 -23.87 -6.95 19.84
CA LYS A 319 -25.15 -7.60 20.12
C LYS A 319 -25.48 -8.59 19.00
N ASN A 320 -26.22 -9.65 19.35
CA ASN A 320 -26.51 -10.79 18.47
C ASN A 320 -25.24 -11.40 17.84
N PRO A 321 -24.24 -11.83 18.61
CA PRO A 321 -22.98 -12.34 18.06
C PRO A 321 -23.11 -13.62 17.23
N SER A 322 -24.18 -14.42 17.47
CA SER A 322 -24.54 -15.58 16.64
C SER A 322 -25.29 -15.22 15.36
N GLY A 323 -25.55 -13.93 15.14
CA GLY A 323 -26.29 -13.37 14.03
C GLY A 323 -25.51 -13.26 12.73
N GLY A 324 -26.21 -12.90 11.66
CA GLY A 324 -25.63 -12.55 10.36
C GLY A 324 -25.35 -11.06 10.22
N TYR A 325 -24.61 -10.69 9.17
CA TYR A 325 -24.46 -9.30 8.74
C TYR A 325 -25.66 -8.86 7.89
N PHE A 326 -25.78 -7.57 7.56
CA PHE A 326 -26.90 -7.08 6.75
C PHE A 326 -26.97 -7.72 5.36
N ASN A 327 -25.83 -7.99 4.72
CA ASN A 327 -25.77 -8.67 3.42
C ASN A 327 -26.26 -10.13 3.48
N ASP A 328 -26.08 -10.82 4.61
CA ASP A 328 -26.65 -12.14 4.85
C ASP A 328 -28.18 -12.06 4.93
N ALA A 329 -28.71 -11.00 5.53
CA ALA A 329 -30.14 -10.76 5.59
C ALA A 329 -30.74 -10.45 4.21
N ILE A 330 -30.06 -9.68 3.36
CA ILE A 330 -30.45 -9.49 1.95
C ILE A 330 -30.52 -10.85 1.24
N LYS A 331 -29.49 -11.68 1.43
CA LYS A 331 -29.43 -13.04 0.87
C LYS A 331 -30.61 -13.87 1.35
N ALA A 332 -30.90 -13.87 2.64
CA ALA A 332 -32.02 -14.60 3.22
C ALA A 332 -33.38 -14.08 2.72
N ALA A 333 -33.56 -12.76 2.63
CA ALA A 333 -34.77 -12.13 2.10
C ALA A 333 -35.05 -12.49 0.64
N SER A 334 -34.00 -12.72 -0.15
CA SER A 334 -34.12 -13.18 -1.53
C SER A 334 -34.38 -14.69 -1.69
N GLY A 335 -34.49 -15.45 -0.58
CA GLY A 335 -34.51 -16.91 -0.64
C GLY A 335 -33.19 -17.53 -1.11
N GLY A 336 -32.07 -16.82 -0.91
CA GLY A 336 -30.73 -17.24 -1.32
C GLY A 336 -30.34 -16.84 -2.74
N GLN A 337 -31.21 -16.17 -3.49
CA GLN A 337 -31.02 -15.87 -4.92
C GLN A 337 -30.16 -14.64 -5.21
N THR A 338 -30.10 -13.68 -4.29
CA THR A 338 -29.48 -12.37 -4.55
C THR A 338 -28.92 -11.78 -3.28
N SER A 339 -27.68 -11.29 -3.35
CA SER A 339 -27.06 -10.43 -2.35
C SER A 339 -25.93 -9.65 -3.02
N ILE A 340 -25.35 -8.70 -2.30
CA ILE A 340 -24.14 -7.99 -2.70
C ILE A 340 -23.11 -8.11 -1.58
N SER A 341 -21.83 -8.27 -1.94
CA SER A 341 -20.75 -8.21 -0.96
C SER A 341 -20.62 -6.81 -0.37
N LEU A 342 -19.98 -6.70 0.80
CA LEU A 342 -19.57 -5.40 1.37
C LEU A 342 -18.77 -4.58 0.35
N SER A 343 -17.94 -5.29 -0.39
CA SER A 343 -17.04 -4.81 -1.41
C SER A 343 -17.82 -4.16 -2.60
N GLN A 344 -18.86 -4.84 -3.10
CA GLN A 344 -19.76 -4.30 -4.13
C GLN A 344 -20.57 -3.11 -3.62
N TRP A 345 -21.00 -3.14 -2.36
CA TRP A 345 -21.74 -2.05 -1.72
C TRP A 345 -20.90 -0.78 -1.56
N GLN A 346 -19.66 -0.90 -1.09
CA GLN A 346 -18.73 0.24 -0.96
C GLN A 346 -18.38 0.90 -2.29
N SER A 347 -18.26 0.11 -3.36
CA SER A 347 -18.08 0.64 -4.72
C SER A 347 -19.29 1.47 -5.16
N PHE A 348 -20.50 0.96 -4.92
CA PHE A 348 -21.73 1.72 -5.21
C PHE A 348 -21.79 3.03 -4.43
N ILE A 349 -21.48 3.02 -3.12
CA ILE A 349 -21.44 4.23 -2.30
C ILE A 349 -20.45 5.25 -2.86
N THR A 350 -19.23 4.82 -3.22
CA THR A 350 -18.18 5.73 -3.72
C THR A 350 -18.62 6.48 -4.98
N GLU A 351 -19.34 5.81 -5.87
CA GLU A 351 -19.87 6.39 -7.10
C GLU A 351 -21.11 7.27 -6.84
N TYR A 352 -22.10 6.76 -6.10
CA TYR A 352 -23.41 7.41 -5.97
C TYR A 352 -23.49 8.48 -4.87
N ALA A 353 -22.50 8.50 -3.96
CA ALA A 353 -22.33 9.58 -3.00
C ALA A 353 -21.48 10.75 -3.54
N SER A 354 -20.98 10.65 -4.78
CA SER A 354 -20.22 11.71 -5.46
C SER A 354 -20.88 12.22 -6.75
N ASN A 355 -21.82 11.46 -7.33
CA ASN A 355 -22.55 11.86 -8.52
C ASN A 355 -23.89 12.58 -8.23
N ASP A 356 -24.49 13.13 -9.29
CA ASP A 356 -25.73 13.91 -9.20
C ASP A 356 -27.01 13.07 -9.06
N TYR A 357 -26.92 11.75 -8.94
CA TYR A 357 -28.10 10.90 -8.83
C TYR A 357 -28.85 11.15 -7.52
N TYR A 358 -28.12 11.29 -6.41
CA TYR A 358 -28.67 11.56 -5.09
C TYR A 358 -28.25 12.92 -4.54
N ILE A 359 -26.98 13.29 -4.68
CA ILE A 359 -26.40 14.46 -3.99
C ILE A 359 -27.16 15.73 -4.33
N GLY A 360 -27.57 16.45 -3.28
CA GLY A 360 -28.35 17.68 -3.41
C GLY A 360 -29.85 17.48 -3.59
N THR A 361 -30.37 16.25 -3.62
CA THR A 361 -31.82 16.02 -3.57
C THR A 361 -32.36 16.62 -2.26
N PRO A 362 -33.37 17.51 -2.28
CA PRO A 362 -33.89 18.13 -1.07
C PRO A 362 -34.49 17.13 -0.08
N TYR A 363 -34.34 17.44 1.21
CA TYR A 363 -34.98 16.66 2.24
C TYR A 363 -36.49 16.93 2.27
N SER A 364 -37.27 15.85 2.29
CA SER A 364 -38.71 15.91 2.45
C SER A 364 -39.11 15.30 3.79
N THR A 365 -39.91 16.04 4.55
CA THR A 365 -40.48 15.60 5.84
C THR A 365 -41.51 14.49 5.68
N TRP A 366 -42.04 14.28 4.47
CA TRP A 366 -42.91 13.14 4.21
C TRP A 366 -42.14 11.83 4.24
N LEU A 367 -42.47 10.97 5.20
CA LEU A 367 -41.83 9.65 5.43
C LEU A 367 -41.60 8.86 4.14
N TYR A 368 -42.57 8.85 3.22
CA TYR A 368 -42.53 8.03 2.00
C TYR A 368 -41.85 8.71 0.80
N ALA A 369 -41.29 9.91 0.94
CA ALA A 369 -40.57 10.58 -0.13
C ALA A 369 -39.28 9.82 -0.47
N THR A 370 -39.33 8.99 -1.51
CA THR A 370 -38.32 8.00 -1.96
C THR A 370 -37.90 8.28 -3.41
N SER A 371 -37.87 9.56 -3.81
CA SER A 371 -37.64 9.99 -5.19
C SER A 371 -36.37 10.84 -5.29
N PRO A 372 -35.18 10.23 -5.47
CA PRO A 372 -33.94 10.98 -5.71
C PRO A 372 -33.98 11.72 -7.06
N ARG A 373 -33.09 12.69 -7.27
CA ARG A 373 -32.95 13.42 -8.55
C ARG A 373 -32.88 12.48 -9.75
N GLY A 374 -32.09 11.41 -9.64
CA GLY A 374 -31.90 10.42 -10.69
C GLY A 374 -33.06 9.42 -10.90
N ASP A 375 -34.07 9.40 -10.02
CA ASP A 375 -35.19 8.45 -10.08
C ASP A 375 -36.45 9.00 -9.41
N LYS A 376 -37.09 9.97 -10.06
CA LYS A 376 -38.30 10.64 -9.57
C LYS A 376 -39.58 9.81 -9.79
N TRP A 377 -39.54 8.53 -9.47
CA TRP A 377 -40.59 7.58 -9.84
C TRP A 377 -41.97 7.89 -9.24
N GLN A 378 -42.04 8.44 -8.01
CA GLN A 378 -43.33 8.75 -7.38
C GLN A 378 -44.06 9.92 -8.05
N TYR A 379 -43.38 10.69 -8.89
CA TYR A 379 -44.01 11.79 -9.63
C TYR A 379 -44.95 11.23 -10.69
N ALA A 380 -44.56 10.11 -11.31
CA ALA A 380 -45.41 9.38 -12.23
C ALA A 380 -46.61 8.70 -11.55
N GLU A 381 -46.57 8.53 -10.22
CA GLU A 381 -47.68 8.01 -9.39
C GLU A 381 -48.53 9.12 -8.75
N GLY A 382 -48.31 10.38 -9.14
CA GLY A 382 -49.12 11.52 -8.68
C GLY A 382 -48.70 12.09 -7.32
N CYS A 383 -47.54 11.71 -6.77
CA CYS A 383 -47.08 12.19 -5.47
C CYS A 383 -46.22 13.47 -5.52
N ARG A 384 -46.07 14.08 -6.71
CA ARG A 384 -45.28 15.30 -6.92
C ARG A 384 -45.65 16.39 -5.91
N ASP A 385 -46.93 16.74 -5.81
CA ASP A 385 -47.38 17.86 -4.99
C ASP A 385 -47.19 17.58 -3.49
N THR A 386 -47.36 16.32 -3.06
CA THR A 386 -47.07 15.89 -1.68
C THR A 386 -45.58 16.02 -1.36
N ILE A 387 -44.69 15.58 -2.26
CA ILE A 387 -43.25 15.68 -2.07
C ILE A 387 -42.80 17.15 -2.02
N VAL A 388 -43.27 17.98 -2.95
CA VAL A 388 -42.90 19.41 -2.99
C VAL A 388 -43.43 20.17 -1.76
N SER A 389 -44.68 19.93 -1.35
CA SER A 389 -45.27 20.61 -0.19
C SER A 389 -44.64 20.23 1.15
N THR A 390 -43.85 19.15 1.20
CA THR A 390 -43.18 18.66 2.41
C THR A 390 -41.67 18.88 2.41
N GLY A 391 -41.14 19.66 1.47
CA GLY A 391 -39.73 20.10 1.43
C GLY A 391 -38.95 19.65 0.19
N GLY A 392 -39.54 18.79 -0.64
CA GLY A 392 -38.97 18.37 -1.92
C GLY A 392 -38.97 19.48 -2.99
N SER A 393 -38.35 19.18 -4.12
CA SER A 393 -38.25 20.07 -5.30
C SER A 393 -38.82 19.39 -6.52
N ASP A 394 -39.59 20.14 -7.33
CA ASP A 394 -40.11 19.67 -8.60
C ASP A 394 -39.00 19.20 -9.57
N THR A 395 -37.87 19.89 -9.56
CA THR A 395 -36.74 19.57 -10.43
C THR A 395 -35.87 18.45 -9.89
N ASP A 396 -35.72 18.37 -8.57
CA ASP A 396 -34.70 17.52 -7.93
C ASP A 396 -35.26 16.34 -7.15
N GLY A 397 -36.58 16.20 -7.05
CA GLY A 397 -37.22 15.15 -6.28
C GLY A 397 -37.28 15.46 -4.79
N GLY A 398 -37.38 14.44 -3.96
CA GLY A 398 -37.39 14.59 -2.50
C GLY A 398 -37.11 13.28 -1.80
N LEU A 399 -36.29 13.36 -0.75
CA LEU A 399 -35.86 12.20 0.03
C LEU A 399 -36.05 12.43 1.54
N ASN A 400 -36.82 11.57 2.18
CA ASN A 400 -36.72 11.37 3.63
C ASN A 400 -35.51 10.48 3.98
N CYS A 401 -35.08 10.46 5.24
CA CYS A 401 -33.90 9.70 5.68
C CYS A 401 -34.05 8.18 5.48
N MET A 402 -35.13 7.58 5.96
CA MET A 402 -35.38 6.14 5.79
C MET A 402 -35.61 5.79 4.32
N ALA A 403 -36.31 6.65 3.62
CA ALA A 403 -36.60 6.52 2.21
C ALA A 403 -35.33 6.52 1.34
N PHE A 404 -34.38 7.41 1.67
CA PHE A 404 -33.06 7.46 1.05
C PHE A 404 -32.31 6.15 1.27
N VAL A 405 -32.19 5.66 2.52
CA VAL A 405 -31.42 4.44 2.80
C VAL A 405 -32.06 3.23 2.10
N TRP A 406 -33.40 3.12 2.10
CA TRP A 406 -34.10 2.09 1.33
C TRP A 406 -33.76 2.16 -0.17
N HIS A 407 -33.87 3.35 -0.77
CA HIS A 407 -33.63 3.53 -2.19
C HIS A 407 -32.16 3.27 -2.56
N ALA A 408 -31.22 3.75 -1.75
CA ALA A 408 -29.78 3.56 -1.97
C ALA A 408 -29.40 2.07 -1.92
N LEU A 409 -29.88 1.33 -0.93
CA LEU A 409 -29.67 -0.12 -0.83
C LEU A 409 -30.31 -0.87 -2.01
N ALA A 410 -31.57 -0.57 -2.34
CA ALA A 410 -32.26 -1.20 -3.47
C ALA A 410 -31.57 -0.91 -4.82
N LYS A 411 -31.13 0.34 -5.02
CA LYS A 411 -30.38 0.74 -6.22
C LYS A 411 -29.00 0.07 -6.27
N GLY A 412 -28.31 -0.02 -5.14
CA GLY A 412 -27.01 -0.71 -5.04
C GLY A 412 -27.11 -2.18 -5.42
N ILE A 413 -28.11 -2.89 -4.88
CA ILE A 413 -28.39 -4.27 -5.26
C ILE A 413 -28.71 -4.36 -6.76
N SER A 414 -29.61 -3.51 -7.26
CA SER A 414 -30.01 -3.50 -8.68
C SER A 414 -28.83 -3.28 -9.62
N VAL A 415 -27.96 -2.29 -9.35
CA VAL A 415 -26.79 -1.98 -10.19
C VAL A 415 -25.76 -3.10 -10.16
N LYS A 416 -25.49 -3.69 -8.99
CA LYS A 416 -24.43 -4.69 -8.84
C LYS A 416 -24.84 -6.11 -9.23
N THR A 417 -26.14 -6.40 -9.26
CA THR A 417 -26.67 -7.73 -9.62
C THR A 417 -27.41 -7.77 -10.96
N GLY A 418 -27.73 -6.60 -11.53
CA GLY A 418 -28.52 -6.48 -12.76
C GLY A 418 -30.02 -6.71 -12.57
N CYS A 419 -30.49 -7.00 -11.35
CA CYS A 419 -31.92 -7.15 -11.09
C CYS A 419 -32.65 -5.79 -11.12
N THR A 420 -33.98 -5.81 -11.26
CA THR A 420 -34.76 -4.56 -11.25
C THR A 420 -34.78 -3.93 -9.85
N ILE A 421 -34.82 -2.61 -9.78
CA ILE A 421 -34.96 -1.90 -8.49
C ILE A 421 -36.25 -2.27 -7.75
N ASN A 422 -37.31 -2.64 -8.49
CA ASN A 422 -38.57 -3.12 -7.91
C ASN A 422 -38.37 -4.43 -7.15
N TYR A 423 -37.64 -5.38 -7.73
CA TYR A 423 -37.28 -6.63 -7.05
C TYR A 423 -36.32 -6.35 -5.89
N ALA A 424 -35.24 -5.61 -6.13
CA ALA A 424 -34.25 -5.27 -5.10
C ALA A 424 -34.88 -4.59 -3.88
N GLY A 425 -35.85 -3.70 -4.10
CA GLY A 425 -36.60 -3.02 -3.04
C GLY A 425 -37.28 -3.97 -2.08
N THR A 426 -37.79 -5.12 -2.56
CA THR A 426 -38.44 -6.15 -1.73
C THR A 426 -37.48 -6.86 -0.77
N LEU A 427 -36.17 -6.69 -0.95
CA LEU A 427 -35.14 -7.31 -0.11
C LEU A 427 -34.74 -6.40 1.07
N VAL A 428 -35.12 -5.12 1.01
CA VAL A 428 -34.64 -4.06 1.91
C VAL A 428 -35.78 -3.57 2.82
N PRO A 429 -35.55 -3.39 4.13
CA PRO A 429 -36.55 -2.87 5.04
C PRO A 429 -36.84 -1.39 4.79
N PHE A 430 -38.10 -1.00 5.00
CA PHE A 430 -38.50 0.40 5.06
C PHE A 430 -39.64 0.60 6.05
N ASN A 431 -40.89 0.56 5.57
CA ASN A 431 -42.10 0.66 6.38
C ASN A 431 -43.18 -0.24 5.75
N SER A 432 -43.90 -1.03 6.54
CA SER A 432 -44.89 -1.99 5.99
C SER A 432 -46.07 -1.32 5.28
N THR A 433 -46.40 -0.08 5.63
CA THR A 433 -47.43 0.73 4.95
C THR A 433 -46.95 1.29 3.60
N PHE A 434 -45.67 1.17 3.24
CA PHE A 434 -45.14 1.56 1.92
C PHE A 434 -45.55 0.58 0.81
N ASN A 435 -45.51 -0.73 1.11
CA ASN A 435 -46.34 -1.73 0.43
C ASN A 435 -47.81 -1.29 0.59
N THR A 436 -48.85 -1.78 -0.05
CA THR A 436 -50.18 -1.08 -0.05
C THR A 436 -50.22 0.27 -0.80
N LEU A 437 -49.30 1.22 -0.61
CA LEU A 437 -49.41 2.57 -1.19
C LEU A 437 -48.83 2.70 -2.61
N PHE A 438 -47.71 2.04 -2.93
CA PHE A 438 -46.97 2.30 -4.17
C PHE A 438 -46.68 1.06 -5.01
N THR A 439 -46.27 1.24 -6.26
CA THR A 439 -45.91 0.10 -7.14
C THR A 439 -44.60 -0.55 -6.72
N ARG A 440 -43.59 0.24 -6.34
CA ARG A 440 -42.37 -0.29 -5.70
C ARG A 440 -42.70 -0.76 -4.28
N ARG A 441 -42.03 -1.83 -3.85
CA ARG A 441 -42.30 -2.51 -2.59
C ARG A 441 -41.02 -2.59 -1.76
N SER A 442 -41.17 -2.55 -0.44
CA SER A 442 -40.13 -2.89 0.53
C SER A 442 -40.30 -4.34 1.01
N TRP A 443 -39.33 -4.83 1.77
CA TRP A 443 -39.46 -6.10 2.47
C TRP A 443 -40.76 -6.19 3.29
N ASN A 444 -41.39 -7.37 3.27
CA ASN A 444 -42.75 -7.60 3.76
C ASN A 444 -42.86 -8.60 4.93
N GLY A 445 -41.73 -9.10 5.45
CA GLY A 445 -41.70 -10.08 6.54
C GLY A 445 -41.95 -9.50 7.94
N GLY A 446 -42.41 -8.24 8.04
CA GLY A 446 -42.66 -7.55 9.31
C GLY A 446 -42.76 -6.02 9.16
N ASN A 447 -42.76 -5.31 10.30
CA ASN A 447 -42.94 -3.85 10.35
C ASN A 447 -41.60 -3.11 10.44
N GLY A 448 -40.95 -2.95 9.27
CA GLY A 448 -39.78 -2.07 9.11
C GLY A 448 -38.47 -2.62 9.67
N TRP A 449 -37.54 -1.71 9.99
CA TRP A 449 -36.15 -2.02 10.33
C TRP A 449 -35.98 -2.94 11.55
N LEU A 450 -36.70 -2.69 12.64
CA LEU A 450 -36.59 -3.51 13.86
C LEU A 450 -37.08 -4.95 13.63
N SER A 451 -38.19 -5.13 12.90
CA SER A 451 -38.64 -6.46 12.51
C SER A 451 -37.59 -7.15 11.64
N TYR A 452 -37.00 -6.45 10.67
CA TYR A 452 -35.95 -7.00 9.81
C TYR A 452 -34.73 -7.48 10.60
N LEU A 453 -34.22 -6.65 11.52
CA LEU A 453 -33.12 -7.01 12.41
C LEU A 453 -33.44 -8.27 13.24
N SER A 454 -34.67 -8.36 13.77
CA SER A 454 -35.08 -9.52 14.57
C SER A 454 -35.28 -10.79 13.72
N THR A 455 -35.89 -10.66 12.54
CA THR A 455 -36.21 -11.81 11.67
C THR A 455 -34.95 -12.49 11.16
N TYR A 456 -33.92 -11.72 10.80
CA TYR A 456 -32.66 -12.25 10.28
C TYR A 456 -31.56 -12.36 11.34
N ASN A 457 -31.90 -12.13 12.62
CA ASN A 457 -30.96 -12.14 13.74
C ASN A 457 -29.69 -11.33 13.41
N ILE A 458 -29.85 -10.07 13.00
CA ILE A 458 -28.74 -9.26 12.50
C ILE A 458 -27.87 -8.76 13.67
N ARG A 459 -26.55 -8.78 13.46
CA ARG A 459 -25.53 -8.19 14.34
C ARG A 459 -25.71 -6.67 14.45
N TYR A 460 -25.50 -6.10 15.62
CA TYR A 460 -25.47 -4.64 15.78
C TYR A 460 -24.65 -4.21 17.00
N TYR A 461 -24.25 -2.94 17.03
CA TYR A 461 -23.62 -2.28 18.18
C TYR A 461 -24.50 -1.14 18.68
N GLU A 462 -24.36 -0.81 19.96
CA GLU A 462 -25.01 0.35 20.58
C GLU A 462 -23.94 1.20 21.26
N PHE A 463 -23.95 2.50 21.00
CA PHE A 463 -23.02 3.45 21.60
C PHE A 463 -23.77 4.62 22.21
N SER A 464 -23.32 5.06 23.38
CA SER A 464 -23.96 6.17 24.10
C SER A 464 -23.54 7.52 23.54
N THR A 465 -22.36 7.58 22.90
CA THR A 465 -21.82 8.82 22.31
C THR A 465 -21.20 8.57 20.95
N LYS A 466 -21.08 9.64 20.14
CA LYS A 466 -20.42 9.58 18.83
C LYS A 466 -18.93 9.26 18.96
N ALA A 467 -18.26 9.86 19.93
CA ALA A 467 -16.83 9.65 20.17
C ALA A 467 -16.52 8.18 20.50
N GLU A 468 -17.37 7.54 21.31
CA GLU A 468 -17.28 6.11 21.61
C GLU A 468 -17.45 5.27 20.33
N MET A 469 -18.46 5.58 19.51
CA MET A 469 -18.69 4.90 18.24
C MET A 469 -17.48 5.01 17.29
N LEU A 470 -16.95 6.23 17.10
CA LEU A 470 -15.82 6.49 16.20
C LEU A 470 -14.49 5.93 16.72
N GLY A 471 -14.30 5.90 18.04
CA GLY A 471 -13.11 5.30 18.68
C GLY A 471 -13.16 3.79 18.83
N SER A 472 -14.31 3.15 18.57
CA SER A 472 -14.52 1.73 18.88
C SER A 472 -13.77 0.76 17.97
N GLY A 473 -13.45 1.15 16.73
CA GLY A 473 -13.01 0.22 15.68
C GLY A 473 -14.14 -0.65 15.11
N ALA A 474 -15.39 -0.40 15.48
CA ALA A 474 -16.55 -1.17 15.04
C ALA A 474 -17.06 -0.77 13.65
N LEU A 475 -16.69 0.39 13.10
CA LEU A 475 -17.25 0.93 11.86
C LEU A 475 -16.47 0.48 10.60
N ARG A 476 -17.21 0.32 9.51
CA ARG A 476 -16.72 0.15 8.13
C ARG A 476 -17.58 0.93 7.16
N LYS A 477 -16.98 1.45 6.09
CA LYS A 477 -17.73 2.09 4.99
C LYS A 477 -18.84 1.16 4.52
N GLY A 478 -20.07 1.68 4.47
CA GLY A 478 -21.27 0.95 4.10
C GLY A 478 -22.13 0.47 5.27
N ASP A 479 -21.63 0.50 6.50
CA ASP A 479 -22.44 0.22 7.69
C ASP A 479 -23.61 1.20 7.81
N ILE A 480 -24.75 0.70 8.29
CA ILE A 480 -25.94 1.54 8.50
C ILE A 480 -25.89 2.07 9.93
N ILE A 481 -26.06 3.38 10.09
CA ILE A 481 -26.08 4.05 11.39
C ILE A 481 -27.46 4.62 11.62
N TRP A 482 -28.02 4.35 12.80
CA TRP A 482 -29.17 5.05 13.35
C TRP A 482 -28.70 6.02 14.44
N CYS A 483 -29.03 7.29 14.27
CA CYS A 483 -29.08 8.26 15.36
C CYS A 483 -30.43 8.09 16.08
N VAL A 484 -30.37 7.50 17.26
CA VAL A 484 -31.52 7.26 18.12
C VAL A 484 -31.77 8.48 18.99
N ASP A 485 -33.00 8.95 18.99
CA ASP A 485 -33.43 10.12 19.74
C ASP A 485 -33.39 9.82 21.25
N GLY A 486 -32.44 10.46 21.91
CA GLY A 486 -32.12 10.27 23.32
C GLY A 486 -33.24 10.66 24.27
N TYR A 487 -34.24 11.43 23.84
CA TYR A 487 -35.43 11.70 24.66
C TYR A 487 -36.34 10.47 24.82
N TYR A 488 -36.25 9.52 23.89
CA TYR A 488 -37.09 8.33 23.86
C TYR A 488 -36.34 7.06 24.26
N GLY A 489 -35.08 7.19 24.69
CA GLY A 489 -34.25 6.11 25.19
C GLY A 489 -32.94 5.98 24.40
N THR A 490 -32.24 4.87 24.64
CA THR A 490 -30.94 4.60 24.03
C THR A 490 -30.94 3.27 23.28
N GLY A 491 -30.06 3.15 22.28
CA GLY A 491 -29.90 1.91 21.51
C GLY A 491 -31.20 1.46 20.81
N LEU A 492 -31.37 0.15 20.61
CA LEU A 492 -32.59 -0.42 20.03
C LEU A 492 -33.82 -0.19 20.90
N ASN A 493 -33.66 -0.05 22.22
CA ASN A 493 -34.79 0.21 23.11
C ASN A 493 -35.36 1.62 22.88
N GLY A 494 -34.50 2.60 22.67
CA GLY A 494 -34.91 3.93 22.21
C GLY A 494 -35.53 3.89 20.83
N LEU A 495 -34.90 3.19 19.88
CA LEU A 495 -35.38 3.07 18.50
C LEU A 495 -36.75 2.36 18.37
N ARG A 496 -37.16 1.59 19.38
CA ARG A 496 -38.49 0.96 19.46
C ARG A 496 -39.61 1.95 19.78
N GLN A 497 -39.28 3.07 20.41
CA GLN A 497 -40.25 4.12 20.70
C GLN A 497 -40.50 4.93 19.42
N LEU A 498 -41.73 5.42 19.24
CA LEU A 498 -42.02 6.32 18.14
C LEU A 498 -41.44 7.70 18.47
N SER A 499 -40.56 8.18 17.59
CA SER A 499 -40.00 9.53 17.61
C SER A 499 -39.95 10.08 16.18
N ASP A 500 -40.23 11.37 16.05
CA ASP A 500 -40.12 12.10 14.78
C ASP A 500 -38.65 12.41 14.42
N ASN A 501 -37.73 12.22 15.37
CA ASN A 501 -36.33 12.69 15.29
C ASN A 501 -35.31 11.54 15.24
N HIS A 502 -35.75 10.29 15.14
CA HIS A 502 -34.86 9.21 14.74
C HIS A 502 -34.33 9.47 13.33
N HIS A 503 -33.03 9.22 13.12
CA HIS A 503 -32.39 9.49 11.84
C HIS A 503 -31.48 8.34 11.42
N ILE A 504 -31.36 8.12 10.11
CA ILE A 504 -30.63 6.97 9.55
C ILE A 504 -29.76 7.41 8.36
N GLY A 505 -28.58 6.81 8.25
CA GLY A 505 -27.65 7.03 7.15
C GLY A 505 -26.66 5.88 6.98
N ILE A 506 -25.78 6.01 5.99
CA ILE A 506 -24.80 5.01 5.57
C ILE A 506 -23.40 5.56 5.83
N TYR A 507 -22.62 4.91 6.68
CA TYR A 507 -21.27 5.35 7.02
C TYR A 507 -20.35 5.39 5.79
N THR A 508 -19.60 6.48 5.59
CA THR A 508 -18.69 6.68 4.45
C THR A 508 -17.22 6.85 4.84
N GLY A 509 -16.93 6.95 6.13
CA GLY A 509 -15.60 7.14 6.67
C GLY A 509 -14.69 5.90 6.60
N ASN A 510 -13.50 6.03 7.18
CA ASN A 510 -12.45 4.99 7.19
C ASN A 510 -12.53 4.02 8.38
N GLY A 511 -13.57 4.13 9.21
CA GLY A 511 -13.75 3.37 10.46
C GLY A 511 -13.60 4.23 11.71
N TYR A 512 -12.97 5.41 11.58
CA TYR A 512 -12.71 6.33 12.71
C TYR A 512 -13.16 7.77 12.43
N THR A 513 -13.36 8.13 11.17
CA THR A 513 -13.74 9.49 10.78
C THR A 513 -15.25 9.73 10.85
N ASP A 514 -15.66 10.94 11.23
CA ASP A 514 -17.07 11.36 11.31
C ASP A 514 -17.64 11.70 9.92
N TRP A 515 -17.97 10.70 9.11
CA TRP A 515 -18.59 10.89 7.78
C TRP A 515 -19.61 9.82 7.46
N TRP A 516 -20.78 10.25 6.99
CA TRP A 516 -21.82 9.37 6.46
C TRP A 516 -22.58 10.02 5.30
N TRP A 517 -23.33 9.20 4.57
CA TRP A 517 -24.22 9.58 3.49
C TRP A 517 -25.66 9.45 3.97
N GLN A 518 -26.42 10.53 3.89
CA GLN A 518 -27.76 10.64 4.50
C GLN A 518 -28.64 11.62 3.73
N SER A 519 -29.94 11.66 4.04
CA SER A 519 -30.86 12.74 3.62
C SER A 519 -31.51 13.38 4.84
N GLY A 520 -31.20 14.65 5.11
CA GLY A 520 -31.50 15.28 6.41
C GLY A 520 -30.48 16.38 6.75
N PRO A 521 -30.25 16.69 8.05
CA PRO A 521 -29.45 17.84 8.48
C PRO A 521 -27.98 17.76 8.05
N THR A 522 -27.41 18.90 7.64
CA THR A 522 -26.05 18.97 7.07
C THR A 522 -25.09 19.85 7.86
N LEU A 523 -25.58 20.67 8.79
CA LEU A 523 -24.80 21.69 9.51
C LEU A 523 -24.59 21.39 10.99
N GLY A 524 -25.31 20.42 11.55
CA GLY A 524 -25.24 20.08 12.97
C GLY A 524 -26.43 19.23 13.43
N ASP A 525 -26.29 18.62 14.61
CA ASP A 525 -27.40 17.92 15.29
C ASP A 525 -28.57 18.88 15.52
N ALA A 526 -29.79 18.46 15.14
CA ALA A 526 -31.01 19.27 15.19
C ALA A 526 -30.95 20.64 14.45
N VAL A 527 -30.03 20.80 13.49
CA VAL A 527 -29.93 22.01 12.65
C VAL A 527 -30.62 21.76 11.31
N PHE A 528 -31.83 22.31 11.16
CA PHE A 528 -32.69 22.09 10.00
C PHE A 528 -32.67 23.21 8.95
N THR A 529 -31.72 24.14 9.03
CA THR A 529 -31.60 25.26 8.08
C THR A 529 -31.04 24.85 6.71
N ASP A 530 -30.31 23.74 6.64
CA ASP A 530 -29.86 23.12 5.39
C ASP A 530 -30.06 21.59 5.49
N GLN A 531 -31.07 21.10 4.77
CA GLN A 531 -31.44 19.69 4.75
C GLN A 531 -31.51 19.15 3.31
N LYS A 532 -30.71 18.13 3.02
CA LYS A 532 -30.61 17.51 1.70
C LYS A 532 -29.91 16.18 1.79
N ASN A 533 -29.95 15.42 0.70
CA ASN A 533 -29.04 14.31 0.51
C ASN A 533 -27.60 14.81 0.35
N SER A 534 -26.70 14.36 1.21
CA SER A 534 -25.30 14.76 1.18
C SER A 534 -24.40 13.78 1.92
N VAL A 535 -23.09 13.91 1.68
CA VAL A 535 -22.06 13.33 2.53
C VAL A 535 -21.55 14.41 3.48
N ASN A 536 -21.73 14.20 4.77
CA ASN A 536 -21.41 15.17 5.82
C ASN A 536 -21.07 14.45 7.13
N PRO A 537 -20.67 15.15 8.20
CA PRO A 537 -20.54 14.53 9.50
C PRO A 537 -21.86 13.95 10.03
N ILE A 538 -21.79 13.00 10.96
CA ILE A 538 -22.94 12.26 11.48
C ILE A 538 -23.79 13.18 12.35
N TYR A 539 -24.78 13.84 11.76
CA TYR A 539 -25.72 14.71 12.47
C TYR A 539 -27.09 14.07 12.56
N GLY A 540 -27.60 13.88 13.77
CA GLY A 540 -28.94 13.40 14.04
C GLY A 540 -30.00 14.49 13.94
N CYS A 541 -31.25 14.07 13.80
CA CYS A 541 -32.39 14.99 13.86
C CYS A 541 -32.77 15.37 15.30
N SER A 542 -32.21 14.73 16.33
CA SER A 542 -32.32 15.14 17.73
C SER A 542 -31.07 15.91 18.15
N ASP A 543 -31.18 16.79 19.15
CA ASP A 543 -30.01 17.42 19.80
C ASP A 543 -29.36 16.46 20.83
N ARG A 544 -30.01 15.32 21.11
CA ARG A 544 -29.51 14.23 21.95
C ARG A 544 -29.58 12.93 21.17
N ASN A 545 -28.44 12.45 20.69
CA ASN A 545 -28.38 11.19 19.94
C ASN A 545 -27.59 10.12 20.69
N THR A 546 -28.12 8.90 20.68
CA THR A 546 -27.30 7.68 20.82
C THR A 546 -27.22 6.96 19.48
N TYR A 547 -26.35 5.96 19.35
CA TYR A 547 -26.03 5.39 18.05
C TYR A 547 -26.25 3.88 18.04
N VAL A 548 -26.93 3.40 17.01
CA VAL A 548 -27.01 1.97 16.68
C VAL A 548 -26.29 1.78 15.36
N VAL A 549 -25.30 0.90 15.34
CA VAL A 549 -24.56 0.53 14.12
C VAL A 549 -24.99 -0.85 13.70
N ILE A 550 -25.42 -1.00 12.45
CA ILE A 550 -25.76 -2.27 11.81
C ILE A 550 -24.66 -2.55 10.78
N PRO A 551 -23.72 -3.46 11.09
CA PRO A 551 -22.68 -3.89 10.18
C PRO A 551 -23.23 -4.43 8.87
N PHE A 552 -22.79 -3.86 7.74
CA PHE A 552 -23.29 -4.30 6.44
C PHE A 552 -22.78 -5.69 6.05
N GLY A 553 -21.50 -5.93 6.33
CA GLY A 553 -20.74 -7.14 6.05
C GLY A 553 -19.41 -7.08 6.78
N ASP A 554 -18.56 -8.07 6.58
CA ASP A 554 -17.24 -8.13 7.21
C ASP A 554 -16.17 -8.52 6.21
N GLU A 555 -14.93 -8.12 6.52
CA GLU A 555 -13.74 -8.66 5.88
C GLU A 555 -13.20 -9.77 6.76
N ILE A 556 -13.16 -10.99 6.23
CA ILE A 556 -12.61 -12.15 6.94
C ILE A 556 -11.15 -12.29 6.55
N VAL A 557 -10.25 -12.08 7.51
CA VAL A 557 -8.85 -12.47 7.41
C VAL A 557 -8.73 -13.93 7.83
N ARG A 558 -8.04 -14.73 7.03
CA ARG A 558 -7.75 -16.12 7.37
C ARG A 558 -6.37 -16.19 8.01
N ASP A 559 -6.35 -16.27 9.33
CA ASP A 559 -5.12 -16.52 10.07
C ASP A 559 -4.78 -18.02 9.97
N ILE A 560 -3.53 -18.32 9.59
CA ILE A 560 -2.98 -19.68 9.65
C ILE A 560 -2.60 -19.96 11.10
N VAL A 561 -3.36 -20.82 11.78
CA VAL A 561 -2.97 -21.31 13.10
C VAL A 561 -2.18 -22.60 12.91
N ILE A 562 -0.86 -22.52 13.03
CA ILE A 562 0.00 -23.70 13.11
C ILE A 562 -0.08 -24.22 14.55
N THR A 563 -1.01 -25.15 14.83
CA THR A 563 -0.99 -25.87 16.11
C THR A 563 0.09 -26.94 16.07
N THR A 564 1.26 -26.63 16.63
CA THR A 564 2.21 -27.66 17.09
C THR A 564 1.62 -28.40 18.30
N PRO A 565 1.75 -29.73 18.41
CA PRO A 565 1.25 -30.46 19.56
C PRO A 565 1.97 -29.97 20.81
N LYS A 566 1.23 -29.29 21.70
CA LYS A 566 1.75 -28.83 22.98
C LYS A 566 1.93 -30.04 23.90
N THR A 567 3.17 -30.35 24.25
CA THR A 567 3.49 -31.24 25.36
C THR A 567 2.89 -30.66 26.64
N THR A 568 1.99 -31.42 27.26
CA THR A 568 1.33 -31.04 28.51
C THR A 568 2.33 -31.08 29.66
N THR A 569 2.77 -29.92 30.13
CA THR A 569 3.39 -29.79 31.45
C THR A 569 2.40 -29.06 32.34
N THR A 570 1.90 -29.78 33.35
CA THR A 570 0.96 -29.28 34.35
C THR A 570 1.71 -28.37 35.32
N THR A 571 1.54 -27.05 35.21
CA THR A 571 2.01 -26.10 36.22
C THR A 571 0.80 -25.49 36.93
N THR A 572 0.57 -25.94 38.15
CA THR A 572 -0.41 -25.39 39.08
C THR A 572 -0.02 -23.96 39.42
N THR A 573 -0.85 -22.96 39.09
CA THR A 573 -0.61 -21.56 39.47
C THR A 573 -1.71 -21.08 40.40
N THR A 574 -1.29 -20.60 41.57
CA THR A 574 -2.09 -20.08 42.67
C THR A 574 -2.63 -18.70 42.34
N THR A 575 -3.92 -18.48 42.59
CA THR A 575 -4.64 -17.22 42.39
C THR A 575 -4.10 -16.12 43.31
N THR A 576 -3.60 -15.01 42.74
CA THR A 576 -3.31 -13.79 43.49
C THR A 576 -4.23 -12.67 43.01
N THR A 577 -5.07 -12.18 43.92
CA THR A 577 -6.04 -11.11 43.72
C THR A 577 -5.32 -9.76 43.67
N THR A 578 -5.44 -9.00 42.57
CA THR A 578 -4.92 -7.63 42.48
C THR A 578 -6.07 -6.64 42.62
N THR A 579 -5.95 -5.73 43.59
CA THR A 579 -6.93 -4.70 43.94
C THR A 579 -6.73 -3.46 43.06
N THR A 580 -7.78 -3.04 42.35
CA THR A 580 -7.79 -1.81 41.53
C THR A 580 -7.95 -0.58 42.42
N THR A 581 -7.03 0.39 42.32
CA THR A 581 -7.13 1.70 42.99
C THR A 581 -7.63 2.74 41.99
N THR A 582 -8.69 3.45 42.34
CA THR A 582 -9.33 4.48 41.52
C THR A 582 -8.61 5.82 41.70
N THR A 583 -8.12 6.42 40.60
CA THR A 583 -7.55 7.78 40.60
C THR A 583 -8.54 8.76 39.97
N THR A 584 -8.91 9.80 40.71
CA THR A 584 -9.84 10.85 40.31
C THR A 584 -9.06 12.01 39.70
N THR A 585 -9.27 12.32 38.42
CA THR A 585 -8.64 13.47 37.74
C THR A 585 -9.58 14.66 37.75
N THR A 586 -9.11 15.80 38.26
CA THR A 586 -9.85 17.06 38.37
C THR A 586 -9.68 17.90 37.10
N THR A 587 -10.79 18.28 36.46
CA THR A 587 -10.82 19.11 35.26
C THR A 587 -10.73 20.60 35.61
N THR A 588 -9.75 21.32 35.05
CA THR A 588 -9.63 22.78 35.17
C THR A 588 -10.11 23.44 33.87
N THR A 589 -11.10 24.34 33.98
CA THR A 589 -11.70 25.07 32.86
C THR A 589 -10.87 26.32 32.54
N THR A 590 -10.42 26.48 31.30
CA THR A 590 -9.77 27.72 30.81
C THR A 590 -10.68 28.43 29.81
N THR A 591 -11.01 29.68 30.11
CA THR A 591 -11.88 30.55 29.31
C THR A 591 -11.05 31.32 28.28
N THR A 592 -11.34 31.15 26.98
CA THR A 592 -10.66 31.88 25.90
C THR A 592 -11.54 33.02 25.40
N THR A 593 -11.01 34.24 25.40
CA THR A 593 -11.69 35.46 24.94
C THR A 593 -11.34 35.74 23.48
N THR A 594 -12.35 35.89 22.62
CA THR A 594 -12.21 36.16 21.18
C THR A 594 -12.00 37.66 20.94
N THR A 595 -10.92 38.04 20.25
CA THR A 595 -10.67 39.43 19.79
C THR A 595 -10.79 39.50 18.27
N THR A 596 -11.70 40.33 17.79
CA THR A 596 -11.97 40.58 16.37
C THR A 596 -10.94 41.56 15.80
N THR A 597 -10.27 41.23 14.70
CA THR A 597 -9.38 42.16 13.98
C THR A 597 -9.86 42.37 12.54
N THR A 598 -10.00 43.64 12.15
CA THR A 598 -10.48 44.12 10.85
C THR A 598 -9.34 44.17 9.84
N THR A 599 -9.54 43.62 8.64
CA THR A 599 -8.53 43.61 7.57
C THR A 599 -8.76 44.77 6.60
N THR A 600 -7.73 45.60 6.41
CA THR A 600 -7.70 46.70 5.42
C THR A 600 -6.89 46.25 4.21
N THR A 601 -7.49 46.34 3.02
CA THR A 601 -6.88 45.99 1.73
C THR A 601 -5.90 47.08 1.27
N THR A 602 -4.65 46.70 0.93
CA THR A 602 -3.70 47.60 0.27
C THR A 602 -3.24 46.99 -1.05
N THR A 603 -3.36 47.75 -2.13
CA THR A 603 -2.99 47.41 -3.51
C THR A 603 -1.51 47.69 -3.72
N THR A 604 -0.74 46.72 -4.22
CA THR A 604 0.69 46.92 -4.55
C THR A 604 0.93 46.70 -6.04
N THR A 605 1.57 47.68 -6.67
CA THR A 605 1.89 47.78 -8.09
C THR A 605 3.18 47.01 -8.41
N THR A 606 3.15 46.18 -9.45
CA THR A 606 4.29 45.38 -9.93
C THR A 606 5.18 46.23 -10.86
N THR A 607 6.48 46.31 -10.56
CA THR A 607 7.50 46.90 -11.45
C THR A 607 8.42 45.80 -11.96
N THR A 608 8.52 45.67 -13.28
CA THR A 608 9.32 44.68 -13.99
C THR A 608 10.79 45.12 -14.02
N THR A 609 11.72 44.26 -13.60
CA THR A 609 13.17 44.48 -13.77
C THR A 609 13.73 43.41 -14.69
N THR A 610 14.33 43.84 -15.79
CA THR A 610 14.98 43.00 -16.81
C THR A 610 16.44 42.80 -16.42
N THR A 611 16.88 41.54 -16.28
CA THR A 611 18.29 41.19 -16.02
C THR A 611 18.89 40.56 -17.26
N THR A 612 19.98 41.14 -17.76
CA THR A 612 20.76 40.68 -18.91
C THR A 612 21.79 39.65 -18.44
N THR A 613 21.81 38.48 -19.06
CA THR A 613 22.77 37.40 -18.76
C THR A 613 23.93 37.43 -19.76
N THR A 614 25.14 37.62 -19.26
CA THR A 614 26.39 37.57 -20.03
C THR A 614 26.96 36.15 -19.99
N THR A 615 27.24 35.56 -21.15
CA THR A 615 27.81 34.22 -21.32
C THR A 615 29.34 34.28 -21.25
N THR A 616 29.96 33.50 -20.36
CA THR A 616 31.41 33.29 -20.32
C THR A 616 31.72 31.85 -20.72
N THR A 617 32.45 31.69 -21.81
CA THR A 617 32.94 30.40 -22.32
C THR A 617 34.28 30.08 -21.65
N THR A 618 34.41 28.89 -21.06
CA THR A 618 35.70 28.36 -20.58
C THR A 618 35.98 27.03 -21.26
N THR A 619 37.11 27.01 -21.97
CA THR A 619 37.70 25.91 -22.72
C THR A 619 38.43 24.97 -21.76
N SER A 620 38.15 23.66 -21.82
CA SER A 620 38.93 22.63 -21.10
C SER A 620 39.92 21.97 -22.05
N THR A 621 41.20 22.04 -21.67
CA THR A 621 42.34 21.43 -22.35
C THR A 621 42.70 20.11 -21.66
N THR A 622 42.90 19.07 -22.46
CA THR A 622 43.35 17.73 -22.07
C THR A 622 44.82 17.72 -21.63
N THR A 623 45.20 16.93 -20.62
CA THR A 623 46.61 16.53 -20.42
C THR A 623 46.71 15.15 -19.79
N THR A 624 47.59 14.34 -20.38
CA THR A 624 47.99 12.97 -20.04
C THR A 624 49.37 13.00 -19.38
N THR A 625 49.62 12.21 -18.34
CA THR A 625 50.96 11.70 -17.91
C THR A 625 50.75 10.70 -16.74
N THR A 626 51.05 9.40 -16.82
CA THR A 626 52.32 8.63 -16.80
C THR A 626 52.98 8.50 -15.41
N SER A 627 53.18 7.23 -15.01
CA SER A 627 53.81 6.71 -13.79
C SER A 627 55.26 7.13 -13.55
N THR A 628 55.66 7.24 -12.28
CA THR A 628 57.01 6.88 -11.79
C THR A 628 57.02 6.63 -10.27
N THR A 629 57.84 5.65 -9.89
CA THR A 629 58.09 5.06 -8.56
C THR A 629 59.16 5.83 -7.76
N SER A 630 59.09 5.70 -6.42
CA SER A 630 60.20 5.50 -5.47
C SER A 630 60.49 6.56 -4.38
N THR A 631 60.62 6.01 -3.16
CA THR A 631 61.55 6.30 -2.03
C THR A 631 61.23 7.35 -0.94
N THR A 632 60.68 6.83 0.16
CA THR A 632 61.09 6.88 1.59
C THR A 632 61.84 8.10 2.15
N THR A 633 61.32 8.70 3.23
CA THR A 633 62.06 8.97 4.49
C THR A 633 61.08 9.08 5.68
N THR A 634 61.44 8.37 6.76
CA THR A 634 60.75 8.02 8.02
C THR A 634 60.64 9.15 9.05
N THR A 635 59.62 9.09 9.95
CA THR A 635 59.64 9.22 11.45
C THR A 635 58.16 9.30 11.93
N GLU A 636 57.49 8.19 12.27
CA GLU A 636 57.31 7.53 13.58
C GLU A 636 56.08 8.00 14.41
N ALA A 637 55.28 7.00 14.81
CA ALA A 637 54.22 6.97 15.84
C ALA A 637 52.74 7.14 15.42
N ALA A 638 52.15 6.09 14.84
CA ALA A 638 50.99 5.35 15.37
C ALA A 638 50.67 4.20 14.40
N GLN A 639 50.68 2.98 14.92
CA GLN A 639 50.73 1.74 14.17
C GLN A 639 49.39 1.46 13.48
N SER A 640 49.32 1.73 12.17
CA SER A 640 48.32 1.18 11.26
C SER A 640 48.79 -0.23 10.86
N ALA A 641 48.03 -1.25 11.25
CA ALA A 641 48.24 -2.61 10.75
C ALA A 641 47.77 -2.66 9.29
N GLU A 642 48.72 -2.67 8.36
CA GLU A 642 48.49 -3.13 6.99
C GLU A 642 47.97 -4.57 7.06
N THR A 643 46.68 -4.74 6.81
CA THR A 643 46.05 -6.06 6.76
C THR A 643 46.41 -6.71 5.43
N THR A 644 47.23 -7.76 5.48
CA THR A 644 47.33 -8.77 4.44
C THR A 644 45.93 -9.30 4.14
N THR A 645 45.38 -9.00 2.96
CA THR A 645 44.02 -9.40 2.60
C THR A 645 43.99 -10.88 2.23
N CYS A 646 43.94 -11.76 3.22
CA CYS A 646 43.38 -13.10 3.01
C CYS A 646 41.91 -12.93 2.61
N PRO A 647 41.44 -13.48 1.47
CA PRO A 647 40.05 -13.40 1.08
C PRO A 647 39.20 -14.17 2.11
N VAL A 648 38.30 -13.46 2.79
CA VAL A 648 37.32 -14.05 3.72
C VAL A 648 35.94 -13.68 3.24
N VAL A 649 35.07 -14.69 3.09
CA VAL A 649 33.67 -14.51 2.68
C VAL A 649 32.77 -14.71 3.89
N LEU A 650 32.00 -13.68 4.25
CA LEU A 650 31.10 -13.73 5.40
C LEU A 650 29.75 -14.40 5.08
N ASN A 651 29.17 -15.03 6.10
CA ASN A 651 27.77 -15.44 6.10
C ASN A 651 26.86 -14.20 6.03
N SER A 652 25.76 -14.29 5.28
CA SER A 652 24.78 -13.19 5.20
C SER A 652 24.14 -12.84 6.54
N SER A 653 24.15 -13.76 7.51
CA SER A 653 23.67 -13.54 8.87
C SER A 653 24.72 -12.93 9.81
N ALA A 654 25.98 -12.74 9.39
CA ALA A 654 27.08 -12.28 10.25
C ALA A 654 26.74 -11.02 11.08
N PRO A 655 26.14 -9.94 10.53
CA PRO A 655 25.77 -8.78 11.32
C PRO A 655 24.83 -9.09 12.50
N GLN A 656 23.93 -10.06 12.32
CA GLN A 656 22.84 -10.36 13.25
C GLN A 656 23.23 -11.38 14.34
N VAL A 657 24.34 -12.09 14.14
CA VAL A 657 24.78 -13.16 15.04
C VAL A 657 26.07 -12.81 15.78
N ILE A 658 26.82 -11.80 15.34
CA ILE A 658 28.15 -11.47 15.88
C ILE A 658 28.14 -11.06 17.36
N LEU A 659 27.00 -10.58 17.88
CA LEU A 659 26.84 -10.21 19.29
C LEU A 659 26.22 -11.33 20.16
N ARG A 660 25.94 -12.51 19.58
CA ARG A 660 25.41 -13.65 20.33
C ARG A 660 26.52 -14.26 21.19
N LYS A 661 26.20 -14.54 22.45
CA LYS A 661 27.13 -15.26 23.35
C LYS A 661 27.45 -16.64 22.79
N GLY A 662 28.74 -16.99 22.81
CA GLY A 662 29.22 -18.31 22.36
C GLY A 662 29.21 -18.49 20.84
N ILE A 663 29.20 -17.39 20.08
CA ILE A 663 29.40 -17.41 18.63
C ILE A 663 30.80 -17.92 18.29
N ALA A 664 30.95 -18.65 17.19
CA ALA A 664 32.23 -19.08 16.66
C ALA A 664 32.49 -18.49 15.27
N PRO A 665 33.75 -18.40 14.81
CA PRO A 665 34.08 -17.88 13.47
C PRO A 665 33.33 -18.54 12.32
N LYS A 666 33.07 -19.85 12.38
CA LYS A 666 32.24 -20.57 11.38
C LYS A 666 30.80 -20.05 11.26
N ASP A 667 30.28 -19.40 12.30
CA ASP A 667 28.91 -18.87 12.31
C ASP A 667 28.84 -17.51 11.57
N ILE A 668 29.99 -16.86 11.36
CA ILE A 668 30.12 -15.57 10.68
C ILE A 668 30.89 -15.65 9.35
N VAL A 669 31.75 -16.66 9.16
CA VAL A 669 32.55 -16.89 7.94
C VAL A 669 32.02 -18.12 7.20
N SER A 670 31.80 -17.96 5.89
CA SER A 670 31.40 -19.04 4.97
C SER A 670 32.61 -19.72 4.31
N SER A 671 33.67 -18.97 4.00
CA SER A 671 34.95 -19.50 3.51
C SER A 671 36.08 -18.52 3.80
N ALA A 672 37.29 -19.04 3.91
CA ALA A 672 38.52 -18.25 3.98
C ALA A 672 39.60 -18.92 3.12
N GLU A 673 40.51 -18.15 2.57
CA GLU A 673 41.64 -18.68 1.80
C GLU A 673 42.97 -18.12 2.34
N ILE A 674 43.99 -18.98 2.40
CA ILE A 674 45.38 -18.57 2.67
C ILE A 674 46.27 -19.14 1.56
N ASP A 675 47.07 -18.28 0.92
CA ASP A 675 47.99 -18.67 -0.17
C ASP A 675 47.35 -19.50 -1.32
N GLY A 676 46.04 -19.37 -1.53
CA GLY A 676 45.29 -20.06 -2.59
C GLY A 676 44.75 -21.46 -2.20
N GLU A 677 44.89 -21.85 -0.93
CA GLU A 677 44.22 -23.03 -0.37
C GLU A 677 43.03 -22.63 0.51
N GLU A 678 41.93 -23.39 0.41
CA GLU A 678 40.71 -23.18 1.18
C GLU A 678 40.94 -23.60 2.66
N LEU A 679 40.66 -22.68 3.57
CA LEU A 679 40.66 -22.88 5.01
C LEU A 679 39.23 -23.19 5.49
N GLU A 680 39.10 -24.25 6.27
CA GLU A 680 37.83 -24.57 6.93
C GLU A 680 37.53 -23.51 8.01
N PRO A 681 36.35 -22.88 8.02
CA PRO A 681 36.00 -21.85 9.00
C PRO A 681 36.06 -22.29 10.47
N THR A 682 36.09 -23.60 10.73
CA THR A 682 36.29 -24.18 12.07
C THR A 682 37.72 -24.06 12.60
N ASP A 683 38.70 -23.84 11.72
CA ASP A 683 40.11 -23.69 12.08
C ASP A 683 40.45 -22.25 12.52
N LEU A 684 39.50 -21.32 12.34
CA LEU A 684 39.60 -19.94 12.78
C LEU A 684 39.18 -19.77 14.24
N SER A 685 39.73 -18.76 14.91
CA SER A 685 39.36 -18.34 16.27
C SER A 685 39.17 -16.82 16.37
N PHE A 686 38.56 -16.37 17.48
CA PHE A 686 38.56 -14.96 17.89
C PHE A 686 39.77 -14.60 18.78
N GLY A 687 40.87 -15.35 18.63
CA GLY A 687 42.05 -15.20 19.49
C GLY A 687 41.82 -15.77 20.90
N SER A 688 42.73 -15.44 21.82
CA SER A 688 42.79 -16.08 23.15
C SER A 688 41.60 -15.80 24.07
N SER A 689 40.79 -14.76 23.79
CA SER A 689 39.58 -14.43 24.55
C SER A 689 38.42 -15.40 24.26
N GLY A 690 38.41 -16.01 23.07
CA GLY A 690 37.29 -16.82 22.58
C GLY A 690 36.03 -16.01 22.22
N GLU A 691 36.06 -14.68 22.36
CA GLU A 691 34.94 -13.77 22.09
C GLU A 691 35.32 -12.79 20.97
N PRO A 692 34.38 -12.41 20.09
CA PRO A 692 34.67 -11.56 18.94
C PRO A 692 35.12 -10.16 19.39
N GLU A 693 36.28 -9.74 18.89
CA GLU A 693 36.77 -8.37 19.05
C GLU A 693 36.24 -7.51 17.91
N LEU A 694 35.34 -6.58 18.24
CA LEU A 694 34.72 -5.66 17.29
C LEU A 694 35.38 -4.30 17.31
N GLU A 695 35.76 -3.82 16.14
CA GLU A 695 36.27 -2.49 15.92
C GLU A 695 35.30 -1.71 15.04
N PHE A 696 34.89 -0.53 15.49
CA PHE A 696 34.09 0.39 14.69
C PHE A 696 35.01 1.51 14.23
N ARG A 697 35.19 1.61 12.91
CA ARG A 697 36.05 2.60 12.28
C ARG A 697 35.24 3.48 11.34
N ARG A 698 35.64 4.73 11.24
CA ARG A 698 35.12 5.65 10.23
C ARG A 698 36.10 5.74 9.07
N VAL A 699 35.60 5.58 7.86
CA VAL A 699 36.35 5.70 6.61
C VAL A 699 35.53 6.58 5.67
N ASP A 700 35.99 7.80 5.44
CA ASP A 700 35.28 8.81 4.64
C ASP A 700 33.83 9.03 5.13
N ASP A 701 32.86 8.84 4.22
CA ASP A 701 31.42 8.98 4.48
C ASP A 701 30.78 7.68 4.99
N THR A 702 31.59 6.73 5.48
CA THR A 702 31.13 5.39 5.86
C THR A 702 31.60 5.00 7.26
N PHE A 703 30.70 4.39 8.03
CA PHE A 703 31.03 3.71 9.27
C PHE A 703 31.09 2.21 9.01
N ILE A 704 32.19 1.59 9.43
CA ILE A 704 32.50 0.19 9.16
C ILE A 704 32.72 -0.50 10.50
N CYS A 705 32.00 -1.60 10.74
CA CYS A 705 32.32 -2.53 11.81
C CYS A 705 33.14 -3.70 11.25
N THR A 706 34.29 -3.98 11.86
CA THR A 706 35.16 -5.12 11.53
C THR A 706 35.29 -6.07 12.72
N VAL A 707 35.52 -7.35 12.44
CA VAL A 707 35.83 -8.37 13.44
C VAL A 707 37.20 -8.97 13.17
N SER A 708 38.01 -9.14 14.21
CA SER A 708 39.33 -9.78 14.08
C SER A 708 39.23 -11.32 14.09
N LEU A 709 39.86 -11.97 13.11
CA LEU A 709 39.92 -13.43 12.95
C LEU A 709 41.36 -13.92 13.01
N TYR A 710 41.61 -15.00 13.75
CA TYR A 710 42.94 -15.54 14.00
C TYR A 710 43.04 -16.99 13.53
N LEU A 711 44.20 -17.37 12.98
CA LEU A 711 44.58 -18.76 12.72
C LEU A 711 45.69 -19.14 13.72
N GLY A 712 45.36 -19.97 14.71
CA GLY A 712 46.21 -20.11 15.88
C GLY A 712 46.32 -18.79 16.66
N ASP A 713 47.56 -18.32 16.89
CA ASP A 713 47.83 -17.06 17.61
C ASP A 713 48.06 -15.85 16.68
N GLU A 714 47.99 -16.04 15.36
CA GLU A 714 48.27 -14.99 14.37
C GLU A 714 46.98 -14.39 13.80
N LEU A 715 46.92 -13.06 13.68
CA LEU A 715 45.78 -12.35 13.08
C LEU A 715 45.76 -12.65 11.58
N LEU A 716 44.73 -13.37 11.14
CA LEU A 716 44.56 -13.76 9.74
C LEU A 716 43.88 -12.64 8.93
N ALA A 717 42.78 -12.09 9.43
CA ALA A 717 41.99 -11.09 8.72
C ALA A 717 41.09 -10.26 9.66
N SER A 718 40.70 -9.07 9.20
CA SER A 718 39.71 -8.22 9.88
C SER A 718 38.55 -7.85 8.94
N PRO A 719 37.70 -8.81 8.52
CA PRO A 719 36.62 -8.54 7.57
C PRO A 719 35.58 -7.58 8.15
N SER A 720 34.96 -6.76 7.28
CA SER A 720 33.84 -5.91 7.65
C SER A 720 32.56 -6.73 7.78
N VAL A 721 31.97 -6.73 8.97
CA VAL A 721 30.71 -7.44 9.27
C VAL A 721 29.48 -6.57 9.08
N ALA A 722 29.62 -5.25 9.10
CA ALA A 722 28.55 -4.30 8.83
C ALA A 722 29.11 -2.95 8.36
N THR A 723 28.35 -2.24 7.53
CA THR A 723 28.74 -0.96 6.94
C THR A 723 27.50 -0.07 6.77
N ILE A 724 27.60 1.23 7.10
CA ILE A 724 26.52 2.21 6.96
C ILE A 724 27.06 3.56 6.49
N LEU A 725 26.28 4.29 5.69
CA LEU A 725 26.67 5.63 5.24
C LEU A 725 26.38 6.68 6.32
N LYS A 726 27.21 7.72 6.41
CA LYS A 726 26.95 8.88 7.26
C LYS A 726 25.63 9.53 6.82
N GLY A 727 24.70 9.71 7.75
CA GLY A 727 23.37 10.27 7.48
C GLY A 727 22.32 9.27 6.94
N ASP A 728 22.68 8.01 6.68
CA ASP A 728 21.74 6.94 6.29
C ASP A 728 21.33 6.18 7.56
N VAL A 729 20.29 6.65 8.23
CA VAL A 729 19.93 6.23 9.59
C VAL A 729 18.96 5.06 9.57
N ASN A 730 18.19 4.94 8.49
CA ASN A 730 17.28 3.83 8.28
C ASN A 730 17.93 2.62 7.55
N MET A 731 19.23 2.73 7.21
CA MET A 731 20.04 1.70 6.53
C MET A 731 19.53 1.30 5.16
N ASP A 732 18.90 2.22 4.43
CA ASP A 732 18.37 1.98 3.09
C ASP A 732 19.42 2.19 1.98
N GLY A 733 20.65 2.54 2.36
CA GLY A 733 21.76 2.79 1.45
C GLY A 733 21.73 4.19 0.82
N GLN A 734 20.81 5.07 1.25
CA GLN A 734 20.65 6.42 0.74
C GLN A 734 20.60 7.42 1.88
N VAL A 735 21.19 8.60 1.66
CA VAL A 735 21.04 9.74 2.58
C VAL A 735 19.96 10.65 2.03
N ASN A 736 18.78 10.66 2.64
CA ASN A 736 17.62 11.38 2.14
C ASN A 736 16.79 12.08 3.23
N ALA A 737 15.68 12.71 2.84
CA ALA A 737 14.84 13.46 3.77
C ALA A 737 14.16 12.56 4.82
N LEU A 738 14.04 11.24 4.57
CA LEU A 738 13.53 10.27 5.52
C LEU A 738 14.48 10.14 6.71
N ASP A 739 15.78 10.01 6.46
CA ASP A 739 16.80 9.97 7.52
C ASP A 739 16.75 11.20 8.40
N ALA A 740 16.71 12.38 7.79
CA ALA A 740 16.55 13.64 8.51
C ALA A 740 15.28 13.65 9.39
N SER A 741 14.16 13.11 8.89
CA SER A 741 12.90 13.07 9.62
C SER A 741 12.88 12.05 10.77
N VAL A 742 13.61 10.94 10.61
CA VAL A 742 13.77 9.90 11.62
C VAL A 742 14.66 10.41 12.75
N VAL A 743 15.77 11.08 12.42
CA VAL A 743 16.63 11.78 13.41
C VAL A 743 15.87 12.88 14.14
N LEU A 744 15.03 13.65 13.45
CA LEU A 744 14.20 14.67 14.10
C LEU A 744 13.15 14.04 15.04
N SER A 745 12.61 12.88 14.68
CA SER A 745 11.66 12.12 15.51
C SER A 745 12.35 11.57 16.75
N CYS A 746 13.58 11.06 16.61
CA CYS A 746 14.43 10.64 17.72
C CYS A 746 14.66 11.81 18.68
N TYR A 747 15.14 12.95 18.19
CA TYR A 747 15.31 14.17 18.98
C TYR A 747 14.02 14.61 19.71
N ALA A 748 12.88 14.60 19.01
CA ALA A 748 11.61 15.01 19.60
C ALA A 748 11.16 14.08 20.74
N GLN A 749 11.37 12.78 20.61
CA GLN A 749 11.04 11.78 21.63
C GLN A 749 11.99 11.88 22.84
N LEU A 750 13.30 11.97 22.59
CA LEU A 750 14.30 12.16 23.64
C LEU A 750 14.09 13.47 24.41
N SER A 751 13.69 14.55 23.72
CA SER A 751 13.40 15.86 24.32
C SER A 751 12.22 15.86 25.29
N VAL A 752 11.31 14.90 25.18
CA VAL A 752 10.17 14.73 26.10
C VAL A 752 10.35 13.57 27.08
N GLY A 753 11.55 12.97 27.11
CA GLY A 753 11.90 11.88 28.02
C GLY A 753 11.40 10.50 27.61
N ASN A 754 11.00 10.32 26.35
CA ASN A 754 10.64 9.00 25.80
C ASN A 754 11.88 8.30 25.22
N SER A 755 11.87 6.97 25.23
CA SER A 755 12.87 6.16 24.53
C SER A 755 12.60 6.12 23.02
N PHE A 756 13.65 6.00 22.22
CA PHE A 756 13.57 5.84 20.77
C PHE A 756 14.56 4.76 20.32
N SER A 757 14.15 3.97 19.32
CA SER A 757 15.01 2.98 18.65
C SER A 757 14.91 3.24 17.15
N PHE A 758 16.05 3.28 16.46
CA PHE A 758 16.10 3.41 15.01
C PHE A 758 15.74 2.10 14.30
N THR A 759 15.96 0.97 14.99
CA THR A 759 15.67 -0.39 14.52
C THR A 759 14.53 -1.02 15.32
N ASP A 760 13.78 -1.93 14.66
CA ASP A 760 12.60 -2.63 15.22
C ASP A 760 12.95 -3.75 16.24
N SER A 761 14.21 -3.88 16.67
CA SER A 761 14.63 -4.99 17.53
C SER A 761 14.39 -4.70 19.02
N ASP A 762 13.61 -5.55 19.67
CA ASP A 762 13.37 -5.54 21.13
C ASP A 762 14.60 -5.95 21.98
N ASP A 763 15.74 -6.26 21.35
CA ASP A 763 16.96 -6.70 22.02
C ASP A 763 17.95 -5.52 22.16
N GLU A 764 18.20 -5.08 23.40
CA GLU A 764 19.23 -4.11 23.75
C GLU A 764 20.62 -4.61 23.32
N GLY A 765 21.01 -4.29 22.08
CA GLY A 765 22.34 -4.59 21.59
C GLY A 765 22.43 -5.01 20.13
N ASP A 766 21.54 -4.60 19.23
CA ASP A 766 21.80 -4.80 17.80
C ASP A 766 22.98 -3.91 17.35
N ILE A 767 23.93 -4.51 16.62
CA ILE A 767 25.01 -3.79 15.95
C ILE A 767 24.44 -2.75 14.99
N MET A 768 23.25 -3.02 14.43
CA MET A 768 22.53 -2.10 13.58
C MET A 768 22.04 -0.89 14.36
N GLU A 769 21.43 -1.05 15.53
CA GLU A 769 21.02 0.10 16.34
C GLU A 769 22.22 1.02 16.63
N ARG A 770 23.38 0.45 16.96
CA ARG A 770 24.62 1.21 17.19
C ARG A 770 25.12 1.92 15.94
N LEU A 771 25.06 1.27 14.78
CA LEU A 771 25.45 1.87 13.50
C LEU A 771 24.49 2.99 13.07
N ALA A 772 23.18 2.84 13.32
CA ALA A 772 22.18 3.88 13.07
C ALA A 772 22.42 5.11 13.96
N TYR A 773 22.74 4.91 15.24
CA TYR A 773 23.13 6.01 16.13
C TYR A 773 24.38 6.75 15.63
N LEU A 774 25.39 6.02 15.15
CA LEU A 774 26.60 6.62 14.56
C LEU A 774 26.31 7.35 13.24
N ALA A 775 25.41 6.82 12.41
CA ALA A 775 24.97 7.48 11.18
C ALA A 775 24.12 8.73 11.46
N ALA A 776 23.42 8.78 12.60
CA ALA A 776 22.57 9.88 13.00
C ALA A 776 23.33 11.05 13.64
N ASP A 777 24.37 10.79 14.44
CA ASP A 777 25.22 11.81 15.08
C ASP A 777 26.26 12.35 14.10
N ILE A 778 25.84 13.32 13.30
CA ILE A 778 26.66 13.86 12.21
C ILE A 778 27.34 15.18 12.54
N ASP A 779 26.85 15.91 13.55
CA ASP A 779 27.32 17.25 13.88
C ASP A 779 28.34 17.28 15.02
N THR A 780 28.20 16.40 16.01
CA THR A 780 29.21 16.22 17.06
C THR A 780 30.17 15.08 16.75
N GLU A 781 29.78 14.21 15.81
CA GLU A 781 30.56 13.09 15.32
C GLU A 781 31.18 12.28 16.47
N SER A 782 30.41 12.04 17.54
CA SER A 782 30.99 11.69 18.84
C SER A 782 31.92 10.47 18.75
N ALA A 783 33.20 10.70 19.03
CA ALA A 783 34.26 9.68 18.96
C ALA A 783 34.19 8.64 20.10
N THR A 784 33.16 8.70 20.94
CA THR A 784 33.00 7.83 22.12
C THR A 784 32.02 6.71 21.81
N MET A 785 32.57 5.54 21.49
CA MET A 785 31.85 4.29 21.36
C MET A 785 30.81 4.08 22.49
N CYS A 786 29.53 4.17 22.14
CA CYS A 786 28.37 3.47 22.71
C CYS A 786 28.29 3.26 24.24
N SER A 787 28.79 4.17 25.08
CA SER A 787 28.73 3.96 26.55
C SER A 787 28.63 5.20 27.43
N GLU A 788 28.71 6.42 26.88
CA GLU A 788 28.47 7.63 27.66
C GLU A 788 27.33 8.45 27.01
N PRO A 789 26.40 8.99 27.81
CA PRO A 789 25.13 9.60 27.38
C PRO A 789 25.29 10.98 26.70
N ASP A 790 26.49 11.28 26.20
CA ASP A 790 26.83 12.58 25.62
C ASP A 790 26.78 12.58 24.07
N SER A 791 26.47 11.46 23.41
CA SER A 791 26.04 11.45 22.00
C SER A 791 24.66 12.12 21.92
N LYS A 792 24.64 13.41 21.61
CA LYS A 792 23.41 14.21 21.58
C LYS A 792 22.85 14.22 20.18
N ILE A 793 22.02 13.22 19.87
CA ILE A 793 21.13 13.31 18.71
C ILE A 793 20.22 14.51 18.89
N ASP A 794 20.40 15.55 18.08
CA ASP A 794 19.62 16.77 18.18
C ASP A 794 19.11 17.31 16.83
N SER A 795 18.44 18.47 16.87
CA SER A 795 17.86 19.06 15.67
C SER A 795 18.91 19.50 14.63
N ALA A 796 20.16 19.72 15.05
CA ALA A 796 21.27 20.07 14.18
C ALA A 796 21.63 18.89 13.27
N ASP A 797 21.70 17.67 13.81
CA ASP A 797 21.87 16.44 13.02
C ASP A 797 20.81 16.32 11.92
N ALA A 798 19.53 16.38 12.31
CA ALA A 798 18.42 16.30 11.38
C ALA A 798 18.51 17.39 10.28
N SER A 799 18.88 18.61 10.67
CA SER A 799 18.99 19.73 9.74
C SER A 799 20.18 19.60 8.77
N GLN A 800 21.29 19.02 9.22
CA GLN A 800 22.47 18.81 8.40
C GLN A 800 22.30 17.64 7.43
N ILE A 801 21.64 16.55 7.85
CA ILE A 801 21.23 15.46 6.93
C ILE A 801 20.31 16.01 5.85
N LEU A 802 19.34 16.85 6.24
CA LEU A 802 18.43 17.48 5.29
C LEU A 802 19.15 18.43 4.33
N ALA A 803 20.13 19.19 4.83
CA ALA A 803 20.93 20.10 4.01
C ALA A 803 21.81 19.33 3.00
N TYR A 804 22.45 18.25 3.45
CA TYR A 804 23.24 17.35 2.62
C TYR A 804 22.39 16.73 1.51
N TYR A 805 21.24 16.15 1.84
CA TYR A 805 20.28 15.64 0.86
C TYR A 805 19.79 16.72 -0.10
N SER A 806 19.52 17.93 0.39
CA SER A 806 19.04 19.04 -0.46
C SER A 806 20.09 19.46 -1.49
N LEU A 807 21.38 19.35 -1.17
CA LEU A 807 22.48 19.60 -2.10
C LEU A 807 22.68 18.43 -3.08
N LEU A 808 22.58 17.18 -2.61
CA LEU A 808 22.58 16.00 -3.50
C LEU A 808 21.44 16.07 -4.53
N SER A 809 20.25 16.50 -4.11
CA SER A 809 19.03 16.59 -4.94
C SER A 809 19.11 17.60 -6.09
N VAL A 810 20.14 18.44 -6.11
CA VAL A 810 20.40 19.42 -7.18
C VAL A 810 21.73 19.15 -7.89
N ASP A 811 22.16 17.88 -7.89
CA ASP A 811 23.39 17.37 -8.52
C ASP A 811 24.68 18.06 -8.05
N LYS A 812 24.66 18.63 -6.84
CA LYS A 812 25.90 19.08 -6.19
C LYS A 812 26.54 17.90 -5.48
N LYS A 813 27.86 17.99 -5.28
CA LYS A 813 28.64 17.06 -4.45
C LYS A 813 28.86 17.70 -3.07
N PRO A 814 27.88 17.64 -2.17
CA PRO A 814 28.09 18.10 -0.80
C PRO A 814 29.16 17.24 -0.13
N GLN A 815 29.88 17.84 0.82
CA GLN A 815 30.74 17.12 1.76
C GLN A 815 30.16 17.34 3.15
N TRP A 816 30.32 16.35 4.03
CA TRP A 816 30.08 16.53 5.45
C TRP A 816 31.28 17.31 6.01
N ASP A 817 31.08 18.58 6.36
CA ASP A 817 32.13 19.43 6.94
C ASP A 817 32.34 19.18 8.42
#